data_AF-A0A654DHB9-F1
#
_entry.id   AF-A0A654DHB9-F1
#
_cell.length_a   1.000
_cell.length_b   1.000
_cell.length_c   1.000
_cell.angle_alpha   90.00
_cell.angle_beta   90.00
_cell.angle_gamma   90.00
#
_symmetry.space_group_name_H-M   'P 1'
#
loop_
_entity.id
_entity.type
_entity.pdbx_description
1 polymer ?
#
loop_
_entity_poly.entity_id
_entity_poly.type
_entity_poly.pdbx_seq_one_letter_code
_entity_poly.pdbx_strand_id
1 'polypeptide(L)'
;MFKSSSPIRTSTLIALCACQIYTVQAQEKWKISGVLKNESNKGVANATIYLYPDKYAFKTDTAGRFQFTQLYAGRYELKVQAMGYQQYRQVIDLEDKNQQLTIVLKAEERQMDVVDVQGKVQAVDNLVKAENAAMPVKVITKREIELMGSRRLDEVLKEQTGIAIVNDIAGGSRAVGVQIQGFSSNYVMVLVDGQPMLGRNSGNFDLSRISVTNIERIEIIKGASSCLYGSDALGGAINIITRHGAITPQAQASLLYGSLNTVDATLEAETPFANQRGSAVFSGNYYRTDGFNTDKQYLDSKSTTFPPYTNYSFQGRVRYRTSKNGTLGVTGRYAARESEMINAWSESATLQDKQKDQDINLSASYDHNFASGLRSMTRYYFSRFHSQIAAQWLQQGIVASAEQFGQNVHRIEQQFAYSPAQQVKLTGGIGGSLERMDNQDLDAKRSLNSAFAYLQTEWKPVDRLLTTLGLRYDQTNVYNGHLSPSLGLQYHVSATLLIKGGVGAGFKAPDYKMRYQVFFNPAANYLVVGSERVADVIAAMDQAGELSYKNSYMLNLVAGNLKAETSISNNLGLTWNPSNRLQADFSVFYHRINNQINTVSVGNGTKVAQIYSYRNLPKAMNKGFEVSLTYQATKDLQLSMGYQYLIAKDLSVLDSIAKGSYPYNQINDPATGEYRQSKKSDYWGIEDRSRHMFNAKAHYEYKPWGVNVNARVNFRSATPFQEYNGNQFIDKYDIFIPYHTLVNMTVEKSLMNRRLTLRMIGDNLFNFTSRYLLGQPGRVIMGGVSYRWIKE
;
A
#
# COMPACT_ATOMS: atom_id res chain seq x y z
N MET A 1 20.95 -62.47 19.17
CA MET A 1 22.32 -62.35 18.62
C MET A 1 22.22 -61.59 17.31
N PHE A 2 22.68 -60.32 17.24
CA PHE A 2 22.88 -59.42 16.06
C PHE A 2 21.74 -59.34 14.98
N LYS A 3 21.34 -58.24 14.34
CA LYS A 3 21.86 -56.87 14.14
C LYS A 3 20.74 -56.07 13.41
N SER A 4 20.75 -54.75 13.58
CA SER A 4 20.40 -53.71 12.57
C SER A 4 18.94 -53.56 12.09
N SER A 5 18.26 -52.48 12.51
CA SER A 5 18.08 -51.25 11.70
C SER A 5 17.22 -50.22 12.43
N SER A 6 17.69 -48.97 12.46
CA SER A 6 17.11 -47.78 13.11
C SER A 6 15.91 -47.17 12.38
N PRO A 7 15.05 -46.39 13.10
CA PRO A 7 14.45 -45.19 12.54
C PRO A 7 14.88 -43.91 13.28
N ILE A 8 15.43 -42.99 12.48
CA ILE A 8 15.24 -41.53 12.43
C ILE A 8 14.75 -40.86 13.72
N ARG A 9 15.67 -40.13 14.37
CA ARG A 9 15.40 -39.19 15.46
C ARG A 9 14.75 -37.90 14.93
N THR A 10 13.57 -37.60 15.43
CA THR A 10 13.00 -36.24 15.49
C THR A 10 13.94 -35.33 16.27
N SER A 11 14.57 -34.37 15.59
CA SER A 11 15.36 -33.31 16.24
C SER A 11 14.46 -32.09 16.42
N THR A 12 13.95 -31.92 17.64
CA THR A 12 13.36 -30.69 18.13
C THR A 12 14.44 -29.61 18.11
N LEU A 13 14.35 -28.66 17.19
CA LEU A 13 15.23 -27.49 17.15
C LEU A 13 14.78 -26.51 18.24
N ILE A 14 15.23 -26.76 19.47
CA ILE A 14 15.15 -25.78 20.57
C ILE A 14 16.20 -24.70 20.25
N ALA A 15 15.76 -23.59 19.69
CA ALA A 15 16.55 -22.37 19.65
C ALA A 15 16.69 -21.84 21.09
N LEU A 16 17.76 -22.26 21.77
CA LEU A 16 18.18 -21.70 23.04
C LEU A 16 18.54 -20.22 22.80
N CYS A 17 17.62 -19.32 23.12
CA CYS A 17 17.95 -17.94 23.44
C CYS A 17 18.87 -17.96 24.66
N ALA A 18 20.17 -17.98 24.42
CA ALA A 18 21.15 -17.55 25.42
C ALA A 18 20.95 -16.04 25.63
N CYS A 19 19.95 -15.68 26.46
CA CYS A 19 19.98 -14.41 27.18
C CYS A 19 21.18 -14.47 28.11
N GLN A 20 22.36 -14.07 27.62
CA GLN A 20 23.33 -13.48 28.51
C GLN A 20 22.65 -12.25 29.10
N ILE A 21 22.23 -12.37 30.35
CA ILE A 21 21.91 -11.26 31.21
C ILE A 21 23.21 -10.47 31.32
N TYR A 22 23.42 -9.52 30.41
CA TYR A 22 24.34 -8.44 30.69
C TYR A 22 23.75 -7.74 31.90
N THR A 23 24.49 -7.82 33.01
CA THR A 23 24.33 -6.88 34.11
C THR A 23 24.32 -5.49 33.47
N VAL A 24 23.19 -4.79 33.59
CA VAL A 24 23.10 -3.38 33.23
C VAL A 24 24.02 -2.66 34.22
N GLN A 25 25.31 -2.56 33.89
CA GLN A 25 26.15 -1.56 34.53
C GLN A 25 25.43 -0.23 34.35
N ALA A 26 25.26 0.51 35.43
CA ALA A 26 24.77 1.87 35.39
C ALA A 26 25.65 2.63 34.41
N GLN A 27 25.14 2.91 33.21
CA GLN A 27 25.90 3.64 32.22
C GLN A 27 26.16 5.03 32.77
N GLU A 28 27.44 5.37 32.84
CA GLU A 28 27.89 6.70 33.20
C GLU A 28 27.23 7.73 32.27
N LYS A 29 26.72 8.79 32.90
CA LYS A 29 25.99 9.85 32.22
C LYS A 29 26.94 11.02 32.00
N TRP A 30 26.95 11.51 30.78
CA TRP A 30 27.88 12.51 30.28
C TRP A 30 27.20 13.86 30.08
N LYS A 31 28.02 14.87 29.88
CA LYS A 31 27.63 16.26 29.66
C LYS A 31 28.36 16.80 28.44
N ILE A 32 27.62 17.52 27.61
CA ILE A 32 28.17 18.41 26.59
C ILE A 32 27.91 19.83 27.07
N SER A 33 28.94 20.64 27.24
CA SER A 33 28.81 22.05 27.55
C SER A 33 29.68 22.90 26.66
N GLY A 34 29.41 24.19 26.59
CA GLY A 34 30.26 25.06 25.81
C GLY A 34 29.85 26.51 25.84
N VAL A 35 30.55 27.30 25.04
CA VAL A 35 30.30 28.73 24.83
C VAL A 35 30.19 29.01 23.35
N LEU A 36 29.12 29.69 22.94
CA LEU A 36 28.97 30.29 21.63
C LEU A 36 29.54 31.70 21.63
N LYS A 37 30.43 31.97 20.68
CA LYS A 37 31.06 33.27 20.48
C LYS A 37 30.88 33.73 19.04
N ASN A 38 30.93 35.04 18.80
CA ASN A 38 31.05 35.61 17.47
C ASN A 38 32.53 35.79 17.06
N GLU A 39 32.77 36.25 15.84
CA GLU A 39 34.13 36.49 15.30
C GLU A 39 34.91 37.56 16.08
N SER A 40 34.23 38.43 16.85
CA SER A 40 34.83 39.39 17.78
C SER A 40 35.02 38.83 19.21
N ASN A 41 34.92 37.51 19.39
CA ASN A 41 35.10 36.79 20.66
C ASN A 41 34.09 37.16 21.78
N LYS A 42 32.97 37.82 21.45
CA LYS A 42 31.86 38.10 22.37
C LYS A 42 30.86 36.94 22.39
N GLY A 43 30.25 36.65 23.53
CA GLY A 43 29.24 35.60 23.69
C GLY A 43 27.98 35.88 22.87
N VAL A 44 27.41 34.85 22.23
CA VAL A 44 26.16 34.96 21.46
C VAL A 44 24.98 34.51 22.33
N ALA A 45 24.20 35.48 22.80
CA ALA A 45 23.02 35.26 23.63
C ALA A 45 21.78 34.87 22.83
N ASN A 46 20.83 34.17 23.47
CA ASN A 46 19.56 33.75 22.88
C ASN A 46 19.69 32.88 21.61
N ALA A 47 20.86 32.30 21.36
CA ALA A 47 21.04 31.29 20.33
C ALA A 47 20.37 29.99 20.80
N THR A 48 19.63 29.34 19.92
CA THR A 48 19.02 28.04 20.20
C THR A 48 19.92 26.94 19.65
N ILE A 49 20.37 26.06 20.54
CA ILE A 49 21.22 24.92 20.23
C ILE A 49 20.37 23.66 20.31
N TYR A 50 20.35 22.90 19.23
CA TYR A 50 19.70 21.60 19.13
C TYR A 50 20.74 20.50 19.14
N LEU A 51 20.59 19.51 20.01
CA LEU A 51 21.45 18.33 20.06
C LEU A 51 20.68 17.10 19.57
N TYR A 52 20.98 16.64 18.36
CA TYR A 52 20.42 15.44 17.72
C TYR A 52 21.25 14.19 18.07
N PRO A 53 20.71 12.95 17.98
CA PRO A 53 19.35 12.61 17.57
C PRO A 53 18.28 12.98 18.61
N ASP A 54 18.74 13.20 19.84
CA ASP A 54 17.91 13.43 21.03
C ASP A 54 17.30 14.85 21.08
N LYS A 55 17.08 15.56 19.96
CA LYS A 55 16.78 17.02 19.82
C LYS A 55 16.68 17.84 21.11
N TYR A 56 17.73 17.87 21.94
CA TYR A 56 17.69 18.68 23.15
C TYR A 56 17.85 20.12 22.70
N ALA A 57 16.91 20.99 23.08
CA ALA A 57 17.01 22.41 22.81
C ALA A 57 17.54 23.14 24.04
N PHE A 58 18.59 23.93 23.87
CA PHE A 58 19.12 24.80 24.92
C PHE A 58 19.26 26.20 24.36
N LYS A 59 18.73 27.21 25.06
CA LYS A 59 18.94 28.62 24.72
C LYS A 59 20.15 29.14 25.50
N THR A 60 21.09 29.77 24.80
CA THR A 60 22.29 30.31 25.45
C THR A 60 22.00 31.49 26.35
N ASP A 61 22.76 31.59 27.44
CA ASP A 61 22.74 32.75 28.34
C ASP A 61 23.40 33.99 27.71
N THR A 62 23.45 35.09 28.45
CA THR A 62 24.06 36.36 28.00
C THR A 62 25.56 36.25 27.73
N ALA A 63 26.24 35.23 28.29
CA ALA A 63 27.64 34.92 28.04
C ALA A 63 27.83 33.88 26.91
N GLY A 64 26.75 33.43 26.27
CA GLY A 64 26.76 32.43 25.21
C GLY A 64 26.91 30.99 25.71
N ARG A 65 26.77 30.71 27.01
CA ARG A 65 27.01 29.39 27.59
C ARG A 65 25.84 28.45 27.34
N PHE A 66 26.15 27.17 27.15
CA PHE A 66 25.16 26.09 27.07
C PHE A 66 25.61 24.81 27.76
N GLN A 67 24.62 24.01 28.16
CA GLN A 67 24.87 22.74 28.81
C GLN A 67 23.75 21.73 28.57
N PHE A 68 24.12 20.56 28.06
CA PHE A 68 23.31 19.36 28.00
C PHE A 68 23.87 18.34 28.99
N THR A 69 23.04 17.87 29.93
CA THR A 69 23.42 16.85 30.92
C THR A 69 22.68 15.55 30.67
N GLN A 70 23.06 14.49 31.39
CA GLN A 70 22.39 13.19 31.35
C GLN A 70 22.45 12.52 29.96
N LEU A 71 23.48 12.84 29.19
CA LEU A 71 23.73 12.29 27.87
C LEU A 71 24.36 10.92 28.00
N TYR A 72 24.02 10.02 27.10
CA TYR A 72 24.66 8.71 27.05
C TYR A 72 25.80 8.71 26.05
N ALA A 73 26.75 7.78 26.18
CA ALA A 73 27.77 7.61 25.16
C ALA A 73 27.11 7.38 23.79
N GLY A 74 27.56 8.13 22.78
CA GLY A 74 26.89 8.18 21.49
C GLY A 74 27.33 9.35 20.61
N ARG A 75 26.95 9.27 19.34
CA ARG A 75 27.19 10.33 18.34
C ARG A 75 26.05 11.32 18.36
N TYR A 76 26.38 12.58 18.61
CA TYR A 76 25.45 13.69 18.65
C TYR A 76 25.72 14.67 17.51
N GLU A 77 24.69 15.25 16.90
CA GLU A 77 24.83 16.40 15.99
C GLU A 77 24.32 17.65 16.71
N LEU A 78 25.20 18.59 16.98
CA LEU A 78 24.89 19.90 17.54
C LEU A 78 24.61 20.87 16.40
N LYS A 79 23.39 21.42 16.35
CA LYS A 79 22.95 22.44 15.39
C LYS A 79 22.63 23.73 16.14
N VAL A 80 23.25 24.83 15.74
CA VAL A 80 23.02 26.15 16.34
C VAL A 80 22.24 27.04 15.39
N GLN A 81 21.26 27.75 15.93
CA GLN A 81 20.51 28.80 15.25
C GLN A 81 20.55 30.08 16.09
N ALA A 82 21.03 31.17 15.50
CA ALA A 82 21.06 32.49 16.12
C ALA A 82 20.73 33.54 15.06
N MET A 83 19.93 34.54 15.42
CA MET A 83 19.54 35.61 14.49
C MET A 83 20.76 36.40 14.04
N GLY A 84 20.93 36.58 12.73
CA GLY A 84 22.07 37.29 12.13
C GLY A 84 23.36 36.47 11.99
N TYR A 85 23.30 35.15 12.22
CA TYR A 85 24.45 34.25 12.09
C TYR A 85 24.12 33.05 11.21
N GLN A 86 25.11 32.58 10.46
CA GLN A 86 25.00 31.37 9.65
C GLN A 86 24.69 30.15 10.53
N GLN A 87 23.88 29.23 10.02
CA GLN A 87 23.54 28.00 10.73
C GLN A 87 24.80 27.13 10.93
N TYR A 88 25.16 26.84 12.18
CA TYR A 88 26.31 26.00 12.51
C TYR A 88 25.89 24.55 12.79
N ARG A 89 26.69 23.59 12.35
CA ARG A 89 26.52 22.15 12.64
C ARG A 89 27.85 21.52 13.00
N GLN A 90 27.87 20.74 14.07
CA GLN A 90 29.03 19.95 14.48
C GLN A 90 28.58 18.58 14.96
N VAL A 91 29.28 17.53 14.52
CA VAL A 91 29.10 16.19 15.04
C VAL A 91 30.06 15.97 16.20
N ILE A 92 29.54 15.47 17.32
CA ILE A 92 30.25 15.24 18.57
C ILE A 92 30.10 13.78 18.91
N ASP A 93 31.22 13.06 18.95
CA ASP A 93 31.27 11.71 19.49
C ASP A 93 31.51 11.83 21.00
N LEU A 94 30.47 11.54 21.78
CA LEU A 94 30.53 11.53 23.24
C LEU A 94 30.99 10.13 23.66
N GLU A 95 32.30 10.00 23.84
CA GLU A 95 32.99 8.76 24.21
C GLU A 95 33.43 8.84 25.66
N ASP A 96 32.65 8.23 26.55
CA ASP A 96 32.94 8.02 27.97
C ASP A 96 33.62 9.18 28.74
N LYS A 97 33.35 10.42 28.33
CA LYS A 97 33.83 11.65 28.99
C LYS A 97 32.92 12.83 28.67
N ASN A 98 32.91 13.80 29.58
CA ASN A 98 32.26 15.09 29.33
C ASN A 98 33.02 15.86 28.23
N GLN A 99 32.27 16.53 27.36
CA GLN A 99 32.81 17.34 26.28
C GLN A 99 32.56 18.82 26.55
N GLN A 100 33.61 19.64 26.36
CA GLN A 100 33.52 21.08 26.47
C GLN A 100 33.88 21.72 25.13
N LEU A 101 32.99 22.56 24.60
CA LEU A 101 33.08 23.12 23.26
C LEU A 101 33.20 24.64 23.29
N THR A 102 34.00 25.18 22.38
CA THR A 102 33.97 26.61 22.05
C THR A 102 33.62 26.72 20.58
N ILE A 103 32.46 27.30 20.28
CA ILE A 103 31.91 27.40 18.93
C ILE A 103 31.90 28.88 18.52
N VAL A 104 32.52 29.19 17.39
CA VAL A 104 32.53 30.54 16.83
C VAL A 104 31.55 30.61 15.65
N LEU A 105 30.52 31.44 15.77
CA LEU A 105 29.52 31.67 14.73
C LEU A 105 29.96 32.80 13.80
N LYS A 106 29.77 32.58 12.49
CA LYS A 106 30.01 33.59 11.45
C LYS A 106 28.74 34.40 11.19
N ALA A 107 28.88 35.71 11.01
CA ALA A 107 27.77 36.59 10.69
C ALA A 107 27.16 36.24 9.31
N GLU A 108 25.85 36.39 9.16
CA GLU A 108 25.13 36.12 7.91
C GLU A 108 24.97 37.41 7.09
N GLU A 109 25.61 37.50 5.92
CA GLU A 109 25.59 38.70 5.04
C GLU A 109 24.36 38.80 4.11
N ARG A 110 23.29 38.02 4.30
CA ARG A 110 22.08 38.09 3.44
C ARG A 110 20.78 38.03 4.24
N GLN A 111 19.78 38.78 3.74
CA GLN A 111 18.41 38.80 4.26
C GLN A 111 17.85 37.38 4.39
N MET A 112 17.24 37.12 5.55
CA MET A 112 16.57 35.89 5.89
C MET A 112 15.40 35.61 4.95
N ASP A 113 15.56 34.68 4.03
CA ASP A 113 14.45 33.84 3.62
C ASP A 113 14.27 32.76 4.68
N VAL A 114 13.11 32.76 5.35
CA VAL A 114 12.69 31.66 6.22
C VAL A 114 12.43 30.45 5.30
N VAL A 115 13.48 29.68 5.04
CA VAL A 115 13.34 28.35 4.46
C VAL A 115 12.85 27.47 5.60
N ASP A 116 11.55 27.20 5.62
CA ASP A 116 11.00 26.08 6.37
C ASP A 116 11.61 24.81 5.78
N VAL A 117 12.76 24.40 6.33
CA VAL A 117 13.42 23.15 5.97
C VAL A 117 12.54 22.04 6.52
N GLN A 118 11.52 21.66 5.75
CA GLN A 118 10.90 20.35 5.85
C GLN A 118 11.98 19.32 5.49
N GLY A 119 12.84 19.03 6.45
CA GLY A 119 13.79 17.94 6.33
C GLY A 119 12.98 16.68 6.14
N LYS A 120 12.98 16.13 4.92
CA LYS A 120 12.52 14.76 4.65
C LYS A 120 13.26 13.85 5.62
N VAL A 121 12.59 13.43 6.70
CA VAL A 121 13.14 12.47 7.64
C VAL A 121 13.36 11.19 6.83
N GLN A 122 14.62 10.87 6.52
CA GLN A 122 14.95 9.58 5.94
C GLN A 122 14.44 8.52 6.91
N ALA A 123 13.58 7.63 6.43
CA ALA A 123 13.17 6.48 7.22
C ALA A 123 14.44 5.71 7.57
N VAL A 124 14.82 5.80 8.85
CA VAL A 124 16.01 5.13 9.36
C VAL A 124 15.87 3.62 9.13
N ASP A 125 14.66 3.08 9.04
CA ASP A 125 14.45 1.62 8.95
C ASP A 125 14.37 1.07 7.51
N ASN A 126 14.83 1.81 6.50
CA ASN A 126 14.89 1.31 5.13
C ASN A 126 16.29 1.52 4.51
N LEU A 127 16.85 0.45 3.92
CA LEU A 127 18.14 0.48 3.24
C LEU A 127 18.01 0.94 1.78
N VAL A 128 16.83 0.76 1.19
CA VAL A 128 16.50 1.23 -0.16
C VAL A 128 15.59 2.45 -0.05
N LYS A 129 15.97 3.56 -0.68
CA LYS A 129 15.06 4.71 -0.81
C LYS A 129 14.10 4.40 -1.95
N ALA A 130 12.79 4.40 -1.69
CA ALA A 130 11.78 4.16 -2.72
C ALA A 130 11.96 5.13 -3.91
N GLU A 131 12.33 6.39 -3.67
CA GLU A 131 12.61 7.40 -4.71
C GLU A 131 13.76 7.02 -5.68
N ASN A 132 14.62 6.08 -5.29
CA ASN A 132 15.73 5.58 -6.10
C ASN A 132 15.38 4.25 -6.83
N ALA A 133 14.15 3.75 -6.68
CA ALA A 133 13.68 2.59 -7.40
C ALA A 133 13.74 2.81 -8.93
N ALA A 134 13.86 1.72 -9.67
CA ALA A 134 13.90 1.78 -11.14
C ALA A 134 12.57 2.27 -11.75
N MET A 135 11.46 1.98 -11.08
CA MET A 135 10.12 2.36 -11.51
C MET A 135 9.69 3.73 -10.94
N PRO A 136 8.75 4.44 -11.58
CA PRO A 136 8.19 5.68 -11.05
C PRO A 136 7.57 5.49 -9.66
N VAL A 137 7.84 6.43 -8.75
CA VAL A 137 7.33 6.42 -7.37
C VAL A 137 6.57 7.70 -7.07
N LYS A 138 5.36 7.54 -6.55
CA LYS A 138 4.56 8.61 -5.94
C LYS A 138 4.60 8.45 -4.43
N VAL A 139 5.02 9.50 -3.74
CA VAL A 139 4.93 9.60 -2.28
C VAL A 139 3.75 10.48 -1.92
N ILE A 140 2.92 10.02 -0.99
CA ILE A 140 1.82 10.76 -0.40
C ILE A 140 2.18 11.03 1.05
N THR A 141 2.26 12.30 1.43
CA THR A 141 2.71 12.69 2.78
C THR A 141 1.57 12.67 3.79
N LYS A 142 1.89 12.57 5.09
CA LYS A 142 0.92 12.75 6.17
C LYS A 142 0.08 14.01 6.01
N ARG A 143 0.68 15.14 5.64
CA ARG A 143 -0.04 16.41 5.47
C ARG A 143 -1.06 16.34 4.34
N GLU A 144 -0.71 15.72 3.21
CA GLU A 144 -1.65 15.50 2.11
C GLU A 144 -2.82 14.61 2.55
N ILE A 145 -2.54 13.52 3.29
CA ILE A 145 -3.57 12.61 3.84
C ILE A 145 -4.52 13.36 4.79
N GLU A 146 -3.97 14.16 5.72
CA GLU A 146 -4.76 14.96 6.66
C GLU A 146 -5.67 15.96 5.94
N LEU A 147 -5.14 16.66 4.93
CA LEU A 147 -5.88 17.65 4.13
C LEU A 147 -7.00 17.03 3.29
N MET A 148 -6.87 15.77 2.87
CA MET A 148 -7.95 15.06 2.18
C MET A 148 -9.14 14.81 3.12
N GLY A 149 -8.89 14.69 4.43
CA GLY A 149 -9.92 14.26 5.37
C GLY A 149 -10.29 12.78 5.24
N SER A 150 -9.49 12.00 4.51
CA SER A 150 -9.72 10.57 4.32
C SER A 150 -9.60 9.79 5.62
N ARG A 151 -10.34 8.69 5.73
CA ARG A 151 -10.38 7.82 6.92
C ARG A 151 -9.71 6.48 6.65
N ARG A 152 -9.85 6.00 5.42
CA ARG A 152 -9.35 4.72 4.93
C ARG A 152 -8.41 4.86 3.74
N LEU A 153 -7.59 3.84 3.52
CA LEU A 153 -6.58 3.85 2.47
C LEU A 153 -7.19 3.95 1.06
N ASP A 154 -8.33 3.31 0.80
CA ASP A 154 -9.05 3.40 -0.48
C ASP A 154 -9.43 4.84 -0.83
N GLU A 155 -9.90 5.62 0.15
CA GLU A 155 -10.24 7.04 -0.05
C GLU A 155 -9.03 7.86 -0.48
N VAL A 156 -7.87 7.64 0.15
CA VAL A 156 -6.62 8.34 -0.20
C VAL A 156 -6.18 7.98 -1.61
N LEU A 157 -6.20 6.70 -1.94
CA LEU A 157 -5.70 6.16 -3.20
C LEU A 157 -6.58 6.52 -4.40
N LYS A 158 -7.90 6.59 -4.19
CA LYS A 158 -8.87 6.96 -5.22
C LYS A 158 -8.66 8.37 -5.79
N GLU A 159 -8.05 9.26 -5.02
CA GLU A 159 -7.78 10.63 -5.45
C GLU A 159 -6.40 10.82 -6.10
N GLN A 160 -5.70 9.73 -6.40
CA GLN A 160 -4.36 9.78 -7.00
C GLN A 160 -4.43 9.54 -8.51
N THR A 161 -3.59 10.24 -9.25
CA THR A 161 -3.48 10.05 -10.70
C THR A 161 -3.08 8.63 -11.02
N GLY A 162 -3.83 8.00 -11.93
CA GLY A 162 -3.56 6.65 -12.43
C GLY A 162 -3.86 5.51 -11.46
N ILE A 163 -4.61 5.79 -10.39
CA ILE A 163 -5.10 4.79 -9.45
C ILE A 163 -6.63 4.82 -9.46
N ALA A 164 -7.24 3.65 -9.68
CA ALA A 164 -8.69 3.47 -9.56
C ALA A 164 -9.00 2.53 -8.41
N ILE A 165 -10.16 2.73 -7.79
CA ILE A 165 -10.76 1.77 -6.87
C ILE A 165 -11.73 0.90 -7.67
N VAL A 166 -11.59 -0.41 -7.51
CA VAL A 166 -12.43 -1.43 -8.14
C VAL A 166 -13.02 -2.26 -7.02
N ASN A 167 -14.34 -2.19 -6.87
CA ASN A 167 -15.05 -2.84 -5.79
C ASN A 167 -15.47 -4.24 -6.22
N ASP A 168 -15.13 -5.24 -5.41
CA ASP A 168 -15.60 -6.61 -5.54
C ASP A 168 -16.45 -6.93 -4.30
N ILE A 169 -17.70 -6.48 -4.37
CA ILE A 169 -18.67 -6.55 -3.27
C ILE A 169 -19.86 -7.37 -3.76
N ALA A 170 -19.80 -8.68 -3.51
CA ALA A 170 -20.89 -9.62 -3.78
C ALA A 170 -20.68 -10.92 -3.01
N GLY A 171 -21.78 -11.48 -2.48
CA GLY A 171 -21.87 -12.85 -1.94
C GLY A 171 -20.71 -13.30 -1.05
N GLY A 172 -20.50 -12.62 0.07
CA GLY A 172 -19.42 -12.92 1.02
C GLY A 172 -18.09 -12.21 0.71
N SER A 173 -17.86 -11.71 -0.51
CA SER A 173 -16.71 -10.84 -0.81
C SER A 173 -17.04 -9.38 -0.47
N ARG A 174 -16.16 -8.72 0.29
CA ARG A 174 -16.30 -7.32 0.74
C ARG A 174 -15.07 -6.47 0.36
N ALA A 175 -14.44 -6.77 -0.77
CA ALA A 175 -13.12 -6.21 -1.06
C ALA A 175 -13.19 -4.89 -1.84
N VAL A 176 -12.64 -3.82 -1.24
CA VAL A 176 -12.35 -2.56 -1.93
C VAL A 176 -10.94 -2.63 -2.51
N GLY A 177 -10.82 -3.10 -3.74
CA GLY A 177 -9.54 -3.35 -4.42
C GLY A 177 -8.96 -2.11 -5.11
N VAL A 178 -7.69 -2.21 -5.50
CA VAL A 178 -6.96 -1.15 -6.21
C VAL A 178 -6.60 -1.57 -7.63
N GLN A 179 -6.59 -0.60 -8.53
CA GLN A 179 -6.05 -0.76 -9.87
C GLN A 179 -5.01 0.31 -10.15
N ILE A 180 -3.81 -0.09 -10.60
CA ILE A 180 -2.71 0.81 -10.98
C ILE A 180 -2.36 0.56 -12.45
N GLN A 181 -2.45 1.57 -13.30
CA GLN A 181 -2.05 1.47 -14.72
C GLN A 181 -2.63 0.25 -15.47
N GLY A 182 -3.84 -0.17 -15.11
CA GLY A 182 -4.53 -1.31 -15.71
C GLY A 182 -4.25 -2.68 -15.08
N PHE A 183 -3.35 -2.76 -14.11
CA PHE A 183 -3.21 -3.94 -13.27
C PHE A 183 -4.28 -3.95 -12.18
N SER A 184 -5.02 -5.05 -12.04
CA SER A 184 -6.00 -5.24 -10.96
C SER A 184 -5.31 -5.46 -9.61
N SER A 185 -6.10 -5.51 -8.54
CA SER A 185 -5.62 -5.64 -7.16
C SER A 185 -4.74 -6.89 -6.95
N ASN A 186 -4.94 -7.93 -7.76
CA ASN A 186 -4.18 -9.19 -7.71
C ASN A 186 -2.69 -8.99 -8.00
N TYR A 187 -2.34 -7.93 -8.73
CA TYR A 187 -0.99 -7.63 -9.20
C TYR A 187 -0.34 -6.45 -8.47
N VAL A 188 -1.03 -5.87 -7.49
CA VAL A 188 -0.54 -4.75 -6.69
C VAL A 188 -0.25 -5.25 -5.29
N MET A 189 1.03 -5.24 -4.90
CA MET A 189 1.45 -5.59 -3.54
C MET A 189 1.07 -4.47 -2.57
N VAL A 190 0.47 -4.81 -1.43
CA VAL A 190 0.17 -3.84 -0.35
C VAL A 190 0.98 -4.23 0.87
N LEU A 191 1.80 -3.31 1.36
CA LEU A 191 2.72 -3.52 2.47
C LEU A 191 2.50 -2.50 3.56
N VAL A 192 2.71 -2.90 4.82
CA VAL A 192 2.86 -1.98 5.96
C VAL A 192 4.28 -2.13 6.48
N ASP A 193 5.05 -1.05 6.44
CA ASP A 193 6.46 -1.02 6.84
C ASP A 193 7.33 -2.10 6.16
N GLY A 194 7.08 -2.30 4.86
CA GLY A 194 7.75 -3.30 4.03
C GLY A 194 7.25 -4.74 4.21
N GLN A 195 6.26 -4.98 5.08
CA GLN A 195 5.66 -6.31 5.27
C GLN A 195 4.38 -6.48 4.44
N PRO A 196 4.27 -7.51 3.58
CA PRO A 196 3.05 -7.82 2.84
C PRO A 196 1.84 -8.07 3.75
N MET A 197 0.70 -7.50 3.38
CA MET A 197 -0.57 -7.70 4.08
C MET A 197 -1.29 -8.97 3.63
N LEU A 198 -1.89 -9.70 4.58
CA LEU A 198 -2.62 -10.97 4.35
C LEU A 198 -4.14 -10.78 4.23
N GLY A 199 -4.83 -11.85 3.84
CA GLY A 199 -6.29 -11.90 3.76
C GLY A 199 -6.84 -11.37 2.46
N ARG A 200 -6.26 -11.80 1.34
CA ARG A 200 -6.82 -11.56 0.01
C ARG A 200 -8.01 -12.49 -0.24
N ASN A 201 -9.06 -11.95 -0.85
CA ASN A 201 -10.17 -12.73 -1.35
C ASN A 201 -10.20 -12.70 -2.87
N SER A 202 -10.08 -13.86 -3.53
CA SER A 202 -9.95 -13.96 -4.99
C SER A 202 -8.87 -13.04 -5.58
N GLY A 203 -7.77 -12.87 -4.84
CA GLY A 203 -6.65 -11.98 -5.16
C GLY A 203 -6.85 -10.49 -4.77
N ASN A 204 -8.07 -10.04 -4.48
CA ASN A 204 -8.36 -8.68 -4.05
C ASN A 204 -7.95 -8.47 -2.58
N PHE A 205 -7.21 -7.39 -2.31
CA PHE A 205 -6.93 -6.95 -0.94
C PHE A 205 -7.87 -5.79 -0.60
N ASP A 206 -8.66 -5.94 0.45
CA ASP A 206 -9.58 -4.89 0.89
C ASP A 206 -8.83 -3.74 1.57
N LEU A 207 -8.64 -2.65 0.82
CA LEU A 207 -7.95 -1.44 1.29
C LEU A 207 -8.69 -0.75 2.44
N SER A 208 -10.01 -0.90 2.54
CA SER A 208 -10.80 -0.27 3.59
C SER A 208 -10.47 -0.81 4.99
N ARG A 209 -9.77 -1.95 5.09
CA ARG A 209 -9.25 -2.52 6.35
C ARG A 209 -8.10 -1.71 6.94
N ILE A 210 -7.44 -0.87 6.13
CA ILE A 210 -6.31 -0.06 6.57
C ILE A 210 -6.83 1.34 6.93
N SER A 211 -6.76 1.66 8.22
CA SER A 211 -6.95 3.04 8.70
C SER A 211 -5.78 3.92 8.25
N VAL A 212 -6.06 5.20 7.97
CA VAL A 212 -4.99 6.17 7.68
C VAL A 212 -4.32 6.75 8.93
N THR A 213 -4.84 6.38 10.11
CA THR A 213 -4.24 6.68 11.41
C THR A 213 -2.81 6.19 11.49
N ASN A 214 -1.92 6.97 12.12
CA ASN A 214 -0.52 6.63 12.34
C ASN A 214 0.32 6.42 11.05
N ILE A 215 -0.17 6.87 9.89
CA ILE A 215 0.59 6.88 8.65
C ILE A 215 1.49 8.12 8.59
N GLU A 216 2.79 7.91 8.37
CA GLU A 216 3.76 8.97 8.09
C GLU A 216 3.74 9.35 6.61
N ARG A 217 3.69 8.33 5.73
CA ARG A 217 3.55 8.48 4.29
C ARG A 217 3.12 7.18 3.63
N ILE A 218 2.60 7.28 2.41
CA ILE A 218 2.34 6.14 1.53
C ILE A 218 3.27 6.26 0.33
N GLU A 219 3.99 5.19 0.01
CA GLU A 219 4.87 5.09 -1.15
C GLU A 219 4.22 4.18 -2.20
N ILE A 220 4.02 4.67 -3.41
CA ILE A 220 3.36 3.95 -4.49
C ILE A 220 4.33 3.81 -5.65
N ILE A 221 4.74 2.59 -5.95
CA ILE A 221 5.55 2.26 -7.11
C ILE A 221 4.64 1.74 -8.22
N LYS A 222 4.77 2.30 -9.43
CA LYS A 222 3.93 1.94 -10.57
C LYS A 222 4.70 1.12 -11.61
N GLY A 223 4.13 0.00 -12.02
CA GLY A 223 4.79 -1.01 -12.87
C GLY A 223 5.58 -2.03 -12.05
N ALA A 224 6.13 -3.04 -12.74
CA ALA A 224 6.79 -4.18 -12.12
C ALA A 224 7.89 -3.77 -11.13
N SER A 225 7.64 -4.03 -9.85
CA SER A 225 8.54 -3.73 -8.74
C SER A 225 8.94 -4.99 -7.98
N SER A 226 8.82 -6.16 -8.61
CA SER A 226 9.14 -7.47 -8.01
C SER A 226 10.58 -7.57 -7.52
N CYS A 227 11.53 -6.89 -8.16
CA CYS A 227 12.92 -6.85 -7.70
C CYS A 227 13.06 -6.37 -6.24
N LEU A 228 12.19 -5.44 -5.80
CA LEU A 228 12.20 -4.89 -4.44
C LEU A 228 11.16 -5.54 -3.51
N TYR A 229 9.97 -5.84 -4.02
CA TYR A 229 8.82 -6.22 -3.18
C TYR A 229 8.32 -7.66 -3.39
N GLY A 230 8.96 -8.44 -4.27
CA GLY A 230 8.65 -9.86 -4.49
C GLY A 230 7.53 -10.15 -5.50
N SER A 231 7.04 -11.39 -5.48
CA SER A 231 6.24 -12.01 -6.55
C SER A 231 4.84 -11.42 -6.76
N ASP A 232 4.26 -10.67 -5.82
CA ASP A 232 2.92 -10.09 -6.03
C ASP A 232 2.94 -8.67 -6.61
N ALA A 233 4.12 -8.12 -6.91
CA ALA A 233 4.30 -6.73 -7.33
C ALA A 233 4.49 -6.55 -8.85
N LEU A 234 3.68 -7.23 -9.67
CA LEU A 234 3.78 -7.17 -11.15
C LEU A 234 3.30 -5.84 -11.70
N GLY A 235 2.25 -5.28 -11.10
CA GLY A 235 1.68 -3.99 -11.48
C GLY A 235 2.14 -2.82 -10.64
N GLY A 236 2.79 -3.11 -9.51
CA GLY A 236 3.29 -2.12 -8.58
C GLY A 236 3.23 -2.57 -7.13
N ALA A 237 3.58 -1.64 -6.25
CA ALA A 237 3.53 -1.82 -4.81
C ALA A 237 3.04 -0.54 -4.12
N ILE A 238 2.24 -0.71 -3.08
CA ILE A 238 1.80 0.35 -2.16
C ILE A 238 2.40 0.00 -0.80
N ASN A 239 3.35 0.79 -0.34
CA ASN A 239 4.01 0.60 0.95
C ASN A 239 3.59 1.73 1.91
N ILE A 240 2.84 1.36 2.94
CA ILE A 240 2.38 2.26 3.99
C ILE A 240 3.46 2.34 5.05
N ILE A 241 4.05 3.52 5.22
CA ILE A 241 5.06 3.76 6.24
C ILE A 241 4.38 4.38 7.45
N THR A 242 4.45 3.68 8.58
CA THR A 242 3.85 4.15 9.82
C THR A 242 4.83 5.03 10.60
N ARG A 243 4.33 5.81 11.55
CA ARG A 243 5.19 6.70 12.35
C ARG A 243 6.27 5.88 13.07
N HIS A 244 7.50 6.39 13.05
CA HIS A 244 8.68 5.60 13.39
C HIS A 244 9.61 6.28 14.41
N GLY A 245 9.22 7.43 14.95
CA GLY A 245 10.02 8.13 15.95
C GLY A 245 9.24 9.24 16.63
N ALA A 246 9.47 9.37 17.93
CA ALA A 246 8.94 10.41 18.78
C ALA A 246 10.11 11.15 19.40
N ILE A 247 10.16 12.47 19.22
CA ILE A 247 11.26 13.29 19.75
C ILE A 247 10.78 14.17 20.90
N THR A 248 9.49 14.46 20.93
CA THR A 248 8.80 15.10 22.04
C THR A 248 7.58 14.26 22.39
N PRO A 249 7.17 14.18 23.65
CA PRO A 249 5.87 13.63 24.01
C PRO A 249 4.75 14.37 23.28
N GLN A 250 3.92 13.67 22.53
CA GLN A 250 2.74 14.21 21.87
C GLN A 250 1.60 13.20 22.00
N ALA A 251 0.38 13.69 22.12
CA ALA A 251 -0.82 12.88 21.96
C ALA A 251 -1.85 13.62 21.12
N GLN A 252 -2.67 12.89 20.41
CA GLN A 252 -3.74 13.43 19.58
C GLN A 252 -4.97 12.53 19.71
N ALA A 253 -6.12 13.14 19.94
CA ALA A 253 -7.41 12.47 19.79
C ALA A 253 -8.17 13.15 18.67
N SER A 254 -8.91 12.38 17.89
CA SER A 254 -9.83 12.92 16.90
C SER A 254 -11.11 12.10 16.86
N LEU A 255 -12.23 12.78 16.66
CA LEU A 255 -13.54 12.20 16.47
C LEU A 255 -14.16 12.83 15.22
N LEU A 256 -14.64 11.98 14.32
CA LEU A 256 -15.44 12.34 13.16
C LEU A 256 -16.79 11.61 13.27
N TYR A 257 -17.87 12.34 13.01
CA TYR A 257 -19.23 11.81 13.01
C TYR A 257 -20.04 12.40 11.86
N GLY A 258 -20.92 11.61 11.23
CA GLY A 258 -21.76 12.13 10.15
C GLY A 258 -22.63 11.09 9.46
N SER A 259 -22.90 11.33 8.17
CA SER A 259 -23.75 10.49 7.32
C SER A 259 -23.43 8.99 7.46
N LEU A 260 -24.45 8.16 7.24
CA LEU A 260 -24.39 6.70 7.42
C LEU A 260 -24.06 6.27 8.86
N ASN A 261 -24.40 7.13 9.83
CA ASN A 261 -24.02 7.03 11.24
C ASN A 261 -22.54 6.67 11.41
N THR A 262 -21.70 7.26 10.54
CA THR A 262 -20.28 6.93 10.51
C THR A 262 -19.61 7.58 11.70
N VAL A 263 -18.93 6.77 12.52
CA VAL A 263 -18.08 7.22 13.62
C VAL A 263 -16.65 6.82 13.29
N ASP A 264 -15.72 7.76 13.36
CA ASP A 264 -14.29 7.49 13.28
C ASP A 264 -13.57 8.18 14.44
N ALA A 265 -13.11 7.38 15.40
CA ALA A 265 -12.48 7.84 16.63
C ALA A 265 -11.04 7.31 16.68
N THR A 266 -10.09 8.21 16.81
CA THR A 266 -8.66 7.91 16.79
C THR A 266 -7.98 8.49 18.01
N LEU A 267 -7.07 7.71 18.60
CA LEU A 267 -6.15 8.13 19.64
C LEU A 267 -4.72 7.77 19.21
N GLU A 268 -3.85 8.75 19.16
CA GLU A 268 -2.41 8.59 18.90
C GLU A 268 -1.63 9.15 20.08
N ALA A 269 -0.56 8.47 20.47
CA ALA A 269 0.38 8.94 21.46
C ALA A 269 1.79 8.53 21.08
N GLU A 270 2.74 9.43 21.25
CA GLU A 270 4.14 9.18 20.97
C GLU A 270 5.01 9.84 22.03
N THR A 271 6.07 9.16 22.46
CA THR A 271 6.98 9.72 23.46
C THR A 271 8.38 9.15 23.29
N PRO A 272 9.43 9.98 23.41
CA PRO A 272 10.76 9.46 23.70
C PRO A 272 10.79 8.90 25.14
N PHE A 273 11.72 7.98 25.39
CA PHE A 273 12.03 7.47 26.72
C PHE A 273 13.54 7.17 26.84
N ALA A 274 14.01 6.87 28.06
CA ALA A 274 15.43 6.62 28.34
C ALA A 274 16.36 7.73 27.78
N ASN A 275 16.05 8.99 28.07
CA ASN A 275 16.74 10.17 27.51
C ASN A 275 16.87 10.11 25.98
N GLN A 276 15.76 9.77 25.30
CA GLN A 276 15.64 9.70 23.84
C GLN A 276 16.47 8.61 23.14
N ARG A 277 17.10 7.70 23.90
CA ARG A 277 17.59 6.44 23.33
C ARG A 277 16.47 5.54 22.82
N GLY A 278 15.27 5.68 23.36
CA GLY A 278 14.11 4.96 22.88
C GLY A 278 12.97 5.90 22.48
N SER A 279 12.11 5.40 21.61
CA SER A 279 10.86 6.06 21.26
C SER A 279 9.74 5.03 21.19
N ALA A 280 8.58 5.39 21.74
CA ALA A 280 7.36 4.60 21.64
C ALA A 280 6.31 5.40 20.87
N VAL A 281 5.59 4.73 19.99
CA VAL A 281 4.45 5.26 19.25
C VAL A 281 3.31 4.27 19.37
N PHE A 282 2.13 4.76 19.75
CA PHE A 282 0.92 3.98 19.89
C PHE A 282 -0.22 4.68 19.17
N SER A 283 -1.08 3.89 18.53
CA SER A 283 -2.30 4.38 17.91
C SER A 283 -3.43 3.38 18.03
N GLY A 284 -4.61 3.87 18.35
CA GLY A 284 -5.87 3.14 18.32
C GLY A 284 -6.88 3.85 17.42
N ASN A 285 -7.65 3.08 16.67
CA ASN A 285 -8.74 3.57 15.85
C ASN A 285 -9.97 2.68 16.02
N TYR A 286 -11.10 3.31 16.28
CA TYR A 286 -12.44 2.73 16.23
C TYR A 286 -13.19 3.37 15.08
N TYR A 287 -13.80 2.54 14.25
CA TYR A 287 -14.60 3.01 13.14
C TYR A 287 -15.87 2.17 13.02
N ARG A 288 -16.99 2.84 12.77
CA ARG A 288 -18.27 2.22 12.49
C ARG A 288 -18.94 2.94 11.34
N THR A 289 -19.66 2.20 10.50
CA THR A 289 -20.65 2.76 9.56
C THR A 289 -21.83 1.80 9.44
N ASP A 290 -23.01 2.34 9.14
CA ASP A 290 -24.21 1.54 8.87
C ASP A 290 -24.28 1.02 7.42
N GLY A 291 -23.24 1.27 6.62
CA GLY A 291 -23.23 0.86 5.22
C GLY A 291 -24.22 1.68 4.39
N PHE A 292 -24.50 1.22 3.17
CA PHE A 292 -25.42 1.91 2.26
C PHE A 292 -25.95 1.00 1.15
N ASN A 293 -27.01 1.43 0.47
CA ASN A 293 -27.61 0.76 -0.68
C ASN A 293 -27.62 1.70 -1.90
N THR A 294 -26.95 1.26 -2.98
CA THR A 294 -26.89 1.96 -4.28
C THR A 294 -27.76 1.32 -5.37
N ASP A 295 -28.36 0.15 -5.12
CA ASP A 295 -29.26 -0.54 -6.04
C ASP A 295 -30.68 -0.63 -5.49
N LYS A 296 -31.33 0.54 -5.37
CA LYS A 296 -32.69 0.66 -4.85
C LYS A 296 -33.77 0.10 -5.79
N GLN A 297 -33.40 -0.31 -7.01
CA GLN A 297 -34.34 -0.86 -7.98
C GLN A 297 -34.62 -2.34 -7.71
N TYR A 298 -33.60 -3.09 -7.30
CA TYR A 298 -33.70 -4.55 -7.11
C TYR A 298 -33.55 -4.99 -5.66
N LEU A 299 -33.05 -4.12 -4.79
CA LEU A 299 -32.90 -4.41 -3.36
C LEU A 299 -33.84 -3.55 -2.53
N ASP A 300 -34.48 -4.18 -1.55
CA ASP A 300 -35.32 -3.50 -0.56
C ASP A 300 -34.52 -2.41 0.18
N SER A 301 -35.24 -1.41 0.71
CA SER A 301 -34.78 -0.41 1.66
C SER A 301 -33.98 -0.95 2.85
N LYS A 302 -34.26 -2.18 3.32
CA LYS A 302 -33.52 -2.84 4.41
C LYS A 302 -32.20 -3.46 3.96
N SER A 303 -31.97 -3.57 2.66
CA SER A 303 -30.77 -4.18 2.10
C SER A 303 -29.61 -3.20 2.05
N THR A 304 -28.40 -3.73 1.90
CA THR A 304 -27.19 -2.93 1.65
C THR A 304 -26.38 -3.49 0.48
N THR A 305 -25.81 -2.59 -0.32
CA THR A 305 -24.83 -2.92 -1.38
C THR A 305 -23.41 -2.81 -0.87
N PHE A 306 -23.21 -2.05 0.22
CA PHE A 306 -21.99 -2.00 1.00
C PHE A 306 -22.38 -2.20 2.47
N PRO A 307 -21.82 -3.21 3.15
CA PRO A 307 -22.38 -3.65 4.42
C PRO A 307 -22.06 -2.69 5.57
N PRO A 308 -22.94 -2.62 6.58
CA PRO A 308 -22.56 -2.14 7.89
C PRO A 308 -21.32 -2.88 8.40
N TYR A 309 -20.42 -2.15 9.04
CA TYR A 309 -19.28 -2.78 9.71
C TYR A 309 -18.75 -1.94 10.87
N THR A 310 -18.16 -2.64 11.83
CA THR A 310 -17.36 -2.07 12.90
C THR A 310 -15.94 -2.57 12.79
N ASN A 311 -14.96 -1.69 12.94
CA ASN A 311 -13.55 -1.98 12.81
C ASN A 311 -12.75 -1.39 13.97
N TYR A 312 -11.92 -2.21 14.59
CA TYR A 312 -10.94 -1.82 15.59
C TYR A 312 -9.56 -2.02 15.00
N SER A 313 -8.66 -1.06 15.17
CA SER A 313 -7.25 -1.25 14.85
C SER A 313 -6.36 -0.60 15.87
N PHE A 314 -5.40 -1.37 16.36
CA PHE A 314 -4.38 -0.95 17.31
C PHE A 314 -3.02 -1.20 16.70
N GLN A 315 -2.12 -0.24 16.86
CA GLN A 315 -0.74 -0.38 16.45
C GLN A 315 0.17 0.22 17.52
N GLY A 316 1.26 -0.46 17.80
CA GLY A 316 2.33 -0.01 18.68
C GLY A 316 3.68 -0.25 18.04
N ARG A 317 4.60 0.70 18.21
CA ARG A 317 6.00 0.59 17.81
C ARG A 317 6.89 1.08 18.92
N VAL A 318 7.91 0.30 19.24
CA VAL A 318 8.98 0.68 20.16
C VAL A 318 10.30 0.55 19.43
N ARG A 319 11.15 1.58 19.55
CA ARG A 319 12.53 1.56 19.07
C ARG A 319 13.45 1.86 20.22
N TYR A 320 14.61 1.20 20.24
CA TYR A 320 15.61 1.38 21.27
C TYR A 320 17.01 1.27 20.67
N ARG A 321 17.79 2.34 20.84
CA ARG A 321 19.19 2.40 20.44
C ARG A 321 20.03 1.63 21.46
N THR A 322 20.47 0.43 21.10
CA THR A 322 21.25 -0.47 21.96
C THR A 322 22.71 -0.01 22.09
N SER A 323 23.25 0.66 21.09
CA SER A 323 24.61 1.23 21.08
C SER A 323 24.69 2.44 20.14
N LYS A 324 25.87 3.08 20.00
CA LYS A 324 26.07 4.16 19.03
C LYS A 324 25.74 3.77 17.58
N ASN A 325 25.83 2.48 17.27
CA ASN A 325 25.67 1.94 15.92
C ASN A 325 24.53 0.92 15.78
N GLY A 326 23.82 0.58 16.86
CA GLY A 326 22.81 -0.48 16.89
C GLY A 326 21.45 0.02 17.33
N THR A 327 20.39 -0.34 16.60
CA THR A 327 19.00 -0.01 16.94
C THR A 327 18.12 -1.25 16.83
N LEU A 328 17.37 -1.54 17.89
CA LEU A 328 16.33 -2.56 17.93
C LEU A 328 14.96 -1.89 17.70
N GLY A 329 14.11 -2.49 16.88
CA GLY A 329 12.74 -2.05 16.65
C GLY A 329 11.76 -3.21 16.78
N VAL A 330 10.66 -2.99 17.51
CA VAL A 330 9.54 -3.93 17.63
C VAL A 330 8.26 -3.21 17.25
N THR A 331 7.44 -3.81 16.39
CA THR A 331 6.12 -3.31 16.01
C THR A 331 5.09 -4.40 16.20
N GLY A 332 3.93 -4.04 16.75
CA GLY A 332 2.76 -4.89 16.81
C GLY A 332 1.54 -4.17 16.25
N ARG A 333 0.73 -4.87 15.47
CA ARG A 333 -0.54 -4.40 14.93
C ARG A 333 -1.60 -5.47 15.11
N TYR A 334 -2.76 -5.06 15.57
CA TYR A 334 -3.97 -5.88 15.65
C TYR A 334 -5.10 -5.12 14.97
N ALA A 335 -5.84 -5.78 14.08
CA ALA A 335 -7.06 -5.23 13.52
C ALA A 335 -8.16 -6.31 13.54
N ALA A 336 -9.38 -5.90 13.85
CA ALA A 336 -10.55 -6.74 13.85
C ALA A 336 -11.71 -6.01 13.19
N ARG A 337 -12.47 -6.73 12.37
CA ARG A 337 -13.66 -6.21 11.70
C ARG A 337 -14.81 -7.20 11.84
N GLU A 338 -15.98 -6.67 12.14
CA GLU A 338 -17.24 -7.41 12.12
C GLU A 338 -18.23 -6.69 11.22
N SER A 339 -18.92 -7.46 10.37
CA SER A 339 -19.85 -6.95 9.39
C SER A 339 -21.02 -7.90 9.24
N GLU A 340 -22.21 -7.33 9.04
CA GLU A 340 -23.45 -8.06 8.78
C GLU A 340 -24.17 -7.37 7.63
N MET A 341 -24.43 -8.08 6.53
CA MET A 341 -25.14 -7.55 5.37
C MET A 341 -26.48 -8.26 5.24
N ILE A 342 -27.48 -7.52 4.76
CA ILE A 342 -28.77 -8.05 4.36
C ILE A 342 -28.96 -7.73 2.87
N ASN A 343 -29.31 -8.74 2.08
CA ASN A 343 -29.73 -8.60 0.69
C ASN A 343 -31.12 -9.22 0.53
N ALA A 344 -32.14 -8.38 0.42
CA ALA A 344 -33.52 -8.77 0.18
C ALA A 344 -33.93 -8.37 -1.23
N TRP A 345 -34.17 -9.37 -2.08
CA TRP A 345 -34.76 -9.20 -3.42
C TRP A 345 -36.29 -9.29 -3.40
N SER A 346 -36.84 -9.97 -2.40
CA SER A 346 -38.27 -10.03 -2.08
C SER A 346 -38.44 -10.40 -0.60
N GLU A 347 -39.68 -10.33 -0.08
CA GLU A 347 -40.01 -10.78 1.28
C GLU A 347 -39.70 -12.27 1.52
N SER A 348 -39.64 -13.10 0.47
CA SER A 348 -39.36 -14.54 0.52
C SER A 348 -37.92 -14.91 0.15
N ALA A 349 -37.14 -13.95 -0.38
CA ALA A 349 -35.76 -14.12 -0.81
C ALA A 349 -34.87 -13.09 -0.12
N THR A 350 -34.63 -13.30 1.19
CA THR A 350 -33.68 -12.50 1.96
C THR A 350 -32.49 -13.34 2.40
N LEU A 351 -31.32 -12.92 1.96
CA LEU A 351 -30.04 -13.46 2.41
C LEU A 351 -29.46 -12.54 3.49
N GLN A 352 -29.03 -13.11 4.61
CA GLN A 352 -28.18 -12.46 5.58
C GLN A 352 -26.79 -13.07 5.47
N ASP A 353 -25.75 -12.26 5.39
CA ASP A 353 -24.38 -12.73 5.53
C ASP A 353 -23.66 -12.01 6.69
N LYS A 354 -22.74 -12.72 7.32
CA LYS A 354 -21.92 -12.24 8.44
C LYS A 354 -20.46 -12.51 8.13
N GLN A 355 -19.61 -11.53 8.41
CA GLN A 355 -18.17 -11.66 8.25
C GLN A 355 -17.42 -11.14 9.47
N LYS A 356 -16.46 -11.93 9.93
CA LYS A 356 -15.53 -11.59 11.02
C LYS A 356 -14.10 -11.78 10.55
N ASP A 357 -13.34 -10.69 10.51
CA ASP A 357 -11.93 -10.69 10.14
C ASP A 357 -11.06 -10.32 11.33
N GLN A 358 -9.93 -11.01 11.49
CA GLN A 358 -8.91 -10.73 12.49
C GLN A 358 -7.53 -10.77 11.85
N ASP A 359 -6.70 -9.78 12.16
CA ASP A 359 -5.40 -9.56 11.53
C ASP A 359 -4.37 -9.16 12.59
N ILE A 360 -3.37 -10.02 12.81
CA ILE A 360 -2.27 -9.80 13.74
C ILE A 360 -0.98 -9.70 12.93
N ASN A 361 -0.20 -8.65 13.15
CA ASN A 361 1.13 -8.48 12.56
C ASN A 361 2.13 -8.09 13.64
N LEU A 362 3.20 -8.87 13.76
CA LEU A 362 4.31 -8.63 14.67
C LEU A 362 5.59 -8.54 13.85
N SER A 363 6.44 -7.57 14.17
CA SER A 363 7.75 -7.45 13.53
C SER A 363 8.82 -7.12 14.56
N ALA A 364 9.98 -7.75 14.44
CA ALA A 364 11.20 -7.37 15.14
C ALA A 364 12.29 -7.06 14.13
N SER A 365 13.11 -6.05 14.41
CA SER A 365 14.18 -5.61 13.52
C SER A 365 15.40 -5.20 14.33
N TYR A 366 16.59 -5.49 13.80
CA TYR A 366 17.85 -5.03 14.36
C TYR A 366 18.70 -4.43 13.24
N ASP A 367 19.04 -3.16 13.38
CA ASP A 367 19.87 -2.40 12.45
C ASP A 367 21.22 -2.10 13.09
N HIS A 368 22.31 -2.38 12.37
CA HIS A 368 23.66 -2.19 12.86
C HIS A 368 24.58 -1.61 11.79
N ASN A 369 25.32 -0.56 12.16
CA ASN A 369 26.37 0.05 11.32
C ASN A 369 27.77 -0.40 11.79
N PHE A 370 28.46 -1.17 10.98
CA PHE A 370 29.83 -1.58 11.26
C PHE A 370 30.83 -0.46 10.95
N ALA A 371 31.98 -0.48 11.63
CA ALA A 371 33.06 0.46 11.40
C ALA A 371 33.63 0.40 9.97
N SER A 372 33.46 -0.73 9.27
CA SER A 372 33.81 -0.91 7.85
C SER A 372 32.95 -0.10 6.88
N GLY A 373 31.89 0.57 7.37
CA GLY A 373 30.88 1.24 6.53
C GLY A 373 29.79 0.30 6.01
N LEU A 374 29.86 -1.00 6.32
CA LEU A 374 28.78 -1.94 6.08
C LEU A 374 27.64 -1.69 7.06
N ARG A 375 26.42 -1.59 6.54
CA ARG A 375 25.20 -1.57 7.33
C ARG A 375 24.46 -2.88 7.16
N SER A 376 23.98 -3.46 8.26
CA SER A 376 23.27 -4.73 8.32
C SER A 376 21.92 -4.54 8.98
N MET A 377 20.86 -5.10 8.40
CA MET A 377 19.52 -5.03 8.96
C MET A 377 18.84 -6.40 8.91
N THR A 378 18.61 -6.97 10.09
CA THR A 378 17.84 -8.20 10.27
C THR A 378 16.39 -7.84 10.54
N ARG A 379 15.44 -8.52 9.88
CA ARG A 379 14.01 -8.38 10.16
C ARG A 379 13.34 -9.74 10.25
N TYR A 380 12.48 -9.87 11.24
CA TYR A 380 11.58 -11.02 11.40
C TYR A 380 10.14 -10.51 11.46
N TYR A 381 9.26 -11.19 10.74
CA TYR A 381 7.84 -10.87 10.65
C TYR A 381 7.00 -12.11 10.94
N PHE A 382 5.92 -11.89 11.67
CA PHE A 382 4.84 -12.85 11.85
C PHE A 382 3.51 -12.16 11.53
N SER A 383 2.74 -12.73 10.62
CA SER A 383 1.40 -12.26 10.28
C SER A 383 0.40 -13.42 10.38
N ARG A 384 -0.77 -13.19 10.97
CA ARG A 384 -1.90 -14.13 11.02
C ARG A 384 -3.17 -13.42 10.59
N PHE A 385 -3.85 -13.95 9.59
CA PHE A 385 -5.16 -13.46 9.15
C PHE A 385 -6.21 -14.56 9.22
N HIS A 386 -7.27 -14.33 9.99
CA HIS A 386 -8.40 -15.25 10.15
C HIS A 386 -9.68 -14.56 9.68
N SER A 387 -10.49 -15.27 8.90
CA SER A 387 -11.79 -14.81 8.40
C SER A 387 -12.83 -15.89 8.59
N GLN A 388 -14.01 -15.50 9.03
CA GLN A 388 -15.19 -16.34 9.12
C GLN A 388 -16.32 -15.66 8.36
N ILE A 389 -16.89 -16.36 7.39
CA ILE A 389 -18.00 -15.90 6.58
C ILE A 389 -19.13 -16.93 6.70
N ALA A 390 -20.34 -16.46 6.94
CA ALA A 390 -21.53 -17.31 6.91
C ALA A 390 -22.68 -16.57 6.24
N ALA A 391 -23.40 -17.24 5.35
CA ALA A 391 -24.58 -16.72 4.70
C ALA A 391 -25.78 -17.65 4.95
N GLN A 392 -26.94 -17.09 5.22
CA GLN A 392 -28.16 -17.81 5.55
C GLN A 392 -29.36 -17.18 4.83
N TRP A 393 -30.22 -18.03 4.27
CA TRP A 393 -31.53 -17.62 3.79
C TRP A 393 -32.48 -17.50 4.98
N LEU A 394 -32.89 -16.27 5.31
CA LEU A 394 -33.56 -15.98 6.59
C LEU A 394 -34.94 -16.65 6.69
N GLN A 395 -35.72 -16.66 5.61
CA GLN A 395 -37.08 -17.21 5.62
C GLN A 395 -37.09 -18.74 5.70
N GLN A 396 -36.13 -19.39 5.04
CA GLN A 396 -35.99 -20.84 5.01
C GLN A 396 -35.24 -21.38 6.23
N GLY A 397 -34.50 -20.53 6.94
CA GLY A 397 -33.62 -20.95 8.03
C GLY A 397 -32.41 -21.77 7.56
N ILE A 398 -32.15 -21.84 6.25
CA ILE A 398 -31.12 -22.70 5.65
C ILE A 398 -29.81 -21.93 5.52
N VAL A 399 -28.72 -22.51 6.02
CA VAL A 399 -27.36 -22.02 5.78
C VAL A 399 -27.05 -22.17 4.29
N ALA A 400 -26.82 -21.05 3.61
CA ALA A 400 -26.54 -21.00 2.19
C ALA A 400 -25.05 -21.25 1.90
N SER A 401 -24.17 -20.73 2.75
CA SER A 401 -22.74 -21.03 2.74
C SER A 401 -22.11 -20.72 4.10
N ALA A 402 -21.01 -21.40 4.42
CA ALA A 402 -20.13 -21.05 5.53
C ALA A 402 -18.69 -21.34 5.10
N GLU A 403 -17.78 -20.40 5.38
CA GLU A 403 -16.36 -20.53 5.10
C GLU A 403 -15.57 -20.07 6.32
N GLN A 404 -14.53 -20.83 6.67
CA GLN A 404 -13.50 -20.38 7.59
C GLN A 404 -12.14 -20.43 6.91
N PHE A 405 -11.45 -19.30 6.91
CA PHE A 405 -10.14 -19.17 6.31
C PHE A 405 -9.14 -18.66 7.34
N GLY A 406 -8.06 -19.42 7.54
CA GLY A 406 -6.92 -18.99 8.35
C GLY A 406 -5.63 -19.09 7.56
N GLN A 407 -4.78 -18.07 7.66
CA GLN A 407 -3.44 -18.03 7.10
C GLN A 407 -2.47 -17.46 8.14
N ASN A 408 -1.28 -18.07 8.27
CA ASN A 408 -0.14 -17.49 8.98
C ASN A 408 1.12 -17.48 8.09
N VAL A 409 1.95 -16.47 8.30
CA VAL A 409 3.22 -16.30 7.59
C VAL A 409 4.30 -15.93 8.60
N HIS A 410 5.39 -16.69 8.57
CA HIS A 410 6.65 -16.33 9.19
C HIS A 410 7.62 -15.91 8.08
N ARG A 411 8.30 -14.77 8.24
CA ARG A 411 9.31 -14.31 7.29
C ARG A 411 10.54 -13.81 8.03
N ILE A 412 11.71 -14.21 7.57
CA ILE A 412 12.99 -13.66 8.01
C ILE A 412 13.73 -13.09 6.82
N GLU A 413 14.36 -11.95 7.01
CA GLU A 413 15.14 -11.26 5.98
C GLU A 413 16.36 -10.60 6.59
N GLN A 414 17.50 -10.79 5.94
CA GLN A 414 18.76 -10.16 6.25
C GLN A 414 19.18 -9.28 5.08
N GLN A 415 19.29 -7.98 5.32
CA GLN A 415 19.68 -7.00 4.32
C GLN A 415 21.04 -6.38 4.66
N PHE A 416 21.77 -5.98 3.63
CA PHE A 416 23.07 -5.33 3.73
C PHE A 416 23.11 -4.12 2.82
N ALA A 417 23.75 -3.04 3.26
CA ALA A 417 24.09 -1.91 2.41
C ALA A 417 25.55 -1.51 2.61
N TYR A 418 26.24 -1.24 1.51
CA TYR A 418 27.65 -0.88 1.53
C TYR A 418 27.93 0.14 0.42
N SER A 419 28.76 1.14 0.72
CA SER A 419 29.15 2.17 -0.25
C SER A 419 30.67 2.09 -0.46
N PRO A 420 31.16 1.23 -1.38
CA PRO A 420 32.60 1.06 -1.62
C PRO A 420 33.26 2.33 -2.17
N ALA A 421 32.48 3.18 -2.84
CA ALA A 421 32.90 4.47 -3.35
C ALA A 421 31.76 5.48 -3.17
N GLN A 422 32.05 6.78 -3.14
CA GLN A 422 31.02 7.83 -2.99
C GLN A 422 29.94 7.78 -4.09
N GLN A 423 30.30 7.28 -5.27
CA GLN A 423 29.43 7.17 -6.44
C GLN A 423 28.67 5.84 -6.51
N VAL A 424 28.98 4.85 -5.67
CA VAL A 424 28.43 3.50 -5.76
C VAL A 424 27.84 3.08 -4.43
N LYS A 425 26.56 2.71 -4.43
CA LYS A 425 25.89 2.09 -3.28
C LYS A 425 25.36 0.72 -3.69
N LEU A 426 25.79 -0.30 -2.96
CA LEU A 426 25.33 -1.67 -3.09
C LEU A 426 24.33 -1.95 -1.97
N THR A 427 23.21 -2.56 -2.31
CA THR A 427 22.22 -3.06 -1.35
C THR A 427 21.84 -4.48 -1.73
N GLY A 428 21.99 -5.44 -0.84
CA GLY A 428 21.61 -6.82 -1.08
C GLY A 428 20.77 -7.37 0.06
N GLY A 429 20.04 -8.44 -0.20
CA GLY A 429 19.30 -9.12 0.86
C GLY A 429 19.02 -10.58 0.53
N ILE A 430 18.89 -11.37 1.58
CA ILE A 430 18.51 -12.78 1.53
C ILE A 430 17.42 -13.03 2.56
N GLY A 431 16.52 -13.96 2.27
CA GLY A 431 15.45 -14.27 3.21
C GLY A 431 14.59 -15.43 2.75
N GLY A 432 13.56 -15.71 3.54
CA GLY A 432 12.58 -16.73 3.23
C GLY A 432 11.30 -16.56 4.03
N SER A 433 10.24 -17.19 3.54
CA SER A 433 8.95 -17.22 4.21
C SER A 433 8.40 -18.64 4.30
N LEU A 434 7.75 -18.93 5.42
CA LEU A 434 6.93 -20.11 5.64
C LEU A 434 5.49 -19.63 5.79
N GLU A 435 4.65 -20.00 4.85
CA GLU A 435 3.23 -19.72 4.87
C GLU A 435 2.45 -21.01 5.08
N ARG A 436 1.50 -20.99 6.02
CA ARG A 436 0.59 -22.10 6.29
C ARG A 436 -0.85 -21.60 6.33
N MET A 437 -1.75 -22.41 5.80
CA MET A 437 -3.19 -22.17 5.87
C MET A 437 -3.85 -23.20 6.79
N ASP A 438 -4.88 -22.76 7.51
CA ASP A 438 -5.53 -23.52 8.59
C ASP A 438 -6.76 -24.32 8.10
N ASN A 439 -7.11 -24.25 6.81
CA ASN A 439 -8.36 -24.80 6.31
C ASN A 439 -8.44 -26.34 6.47
N GLN A 440 -9.53 -26.81 7.09
CA GLN A 440 -9.76 -28.23 7.42
C GLN A 440 -10.45 -29.01 6.29
N ASP A 441 -11.08 -28.33 5.33
CA ASP A 441 -11.82 -28.97 4.21
C ASP A 441 -10.90 -29.39 3.05
N LEU A 442 -9.63 -29.00 3.10
CA LEU A 442 -8.63 -29.27 2.06
C LEU A 442 -7.63 -30.28 2.61
N ASP A 443 -7.82 -31.56 2.27
CA ASP A 443 -6.98 -32.67 2.74
C ASP A 443 -5.49 -32.40 2.49
N ALA A 444 -4.74 -32.39 3.60
CA ALA A 444 -3.34 -32.01 3.81
C ALA A 444 -3.05 -30.50 3.93
N LYS A 445 -2.54 -30.11 5.10
CA LYS A 445 -1.85 -28.84 5.38
C LYS A 445 -0.78 -28.57 4.31
N ARG A 446 -1.11 -27.81 3.26
CA ARG A 446 -0.15 -27.38 2.25
C ARG A 446 0.52 -26.09 2.74
N SER A 447 1.85 -26.10 2.75
CA SER A 447 2.66 -24.93 3.09
C SER A 447 3.31 -24.37 1.83
N LEU A 448 3.37 -23.04 1.72
CA LEU A 448 4.16 -22.36 0.71
C LEU A 448 5.44 -21.89 1.36
N ASN A 449 6.56 -22.50 0.95
CA ASN A 449 7.88 -22.14 1.42
C ASN A 449 8.55 -21.36 0.30
N SER A 450 9.00 -20.16 0.60
CA SER A 450 9.77 -19.34 -0.34
C SER A 450 11.13 -18.99 0.23
N ALA A 451 12.11 -18.90 -0.66
CA ALA A 451 13.42 -18.35 -0.39
C ALA A 451 13.77 -17.36 -1.48
N PHE A 452 14.48 -16.29 -1.12
CA PHE A 452 14.85 -15.26 -2.08
C PHE A 452 16.20 -14.66 -1.77
N ALA A 453 16.84 -14.15 -2.82
CA ALA A 453 18.04 -13.35 -2.76
C ALA A 453 17.93 -12.21 -3.76
N TYR A 454 18.42 -11.02 -3.41
CA TYR A 454 18.46 -9.90 -4.33
C TYR A 454 19.69 -9.03 -4.13
N LEU A 455 20.04 -8.32 -5.18
CA LEU A 455 21.11 -7.33 -5.23
C LEU A 455 20.62 -6.12 -6.03
N GLN A 456 20.89 -4.93 -5.50
CA GLN A 456 20.68 -3.66 -6.16
C GLN A 456 21.95 -2.81 -6.07
N THR A 457 22.33 -2.22 -7.20
CA THR A 457 23.42 -1.26 -7.31
C THR A 457 22.86 0.07 -7.74
N GLU A 458 23.13 1.12 -6.97
CA GLU A 458 22.92 2.52 -7.32
C GLU A 458 24.30 3.11 -7.69
N TRP A 459 24.47 3.49 -8.96
CA TRP A 459 25.73 4.01 -9.49
C TRP A 459 25.53 5.41 -10.09
N LYS A 460 26.35 6.35 -9.67
CA LYS A 460 26.42 7.72 -10.19
C LYS A 460 27.70 7.93 -10.99
N PRO A 461 27.75 7.51 -12.28
CA PRO A 461 28.94 7.69 -13.11
C PRO A 461 29.33 9.18 -13.26
N VAL A 462 28.33 10.05 -13.26
CA VAL A 462 28.46 11.52 -13.24
C VAL A 462 27.35 12.10 -12.37
N ASP A 463 27.52 13.30 -11.82
CA ASP A 463 26.55 13.88 -10.85
C ASP A 463 25.12 14.01 -11.39
N ARG A 464 24.99 14.19 -12.70
CA ARG A 464 23.71 14.33 -13.43
C ARG A 464 23.05 13.00 -13.80
N LEU A 465 23.68 11.85 -13.56
CA LEU A 465 23.13 10.53 -13.93
C LEU A 465 23.17 9.58 -12.73
N LEU A 466 22.01 9.03 -12.36
CA LEU A 466 21.89 7.90 -11.44
C LEU A 466 21.38 6.68 -12.21
N THR A 467 22.14 5.60 -12.15
CA THR A 467 21.79 4.29 -12.71
C THR A 467 21.47 3.33 -11.57
N THR A 468 20.31 2.68 -11.62
CA THR A 468 19.91 1.64 -10.68
C THR A 468 19.82 0.31 -11.41
N LEU A 469 20.61 -0.68 -11.00
CA LEU A 469 20.57 -2.05 -11.51
C LEU A 469 20.09 -2.96 -10.39
N GLY A 470 19.06 -3.76 -10.65
CA GLY A 470 18.50 -4.69 -9.67
C GLY A 470 18.36 -6.09 -10.23
N LEU A 471 18.63 -7.09 -9.40
CA LEU A 471 18.41 -8.49 -9.71
C LEU A 471 17.84 -9.19 -8.48
N ARG A 472 16.76 -9.94 -8.66
CA ARG A 472 16.17 -10.78 -7.62
C ARG A 472 15.92 -12.18 -8.14
N TYR A 473 16.24 -13.18 -7.33
CA TYR A 473 15.87 -14.57 -7.54
C TYR A 473 14.92 -15.01 -6.43
N ASP A 474 13.79 -15.59 -6.81
CA ASP A 474 12.82 -16.19 -5.90
C ASP A 474 12.67 -17.68 -6.23
N GLN A 475 12.69 -18.52 -5.20
CA GLN A 475 12.45 -19.95 -5.27
C GLN A 475 11.26 -20.29 -4.38
N THR A 476 10.37 -21.15 -4.87
CA THR A 476 9.28 -21.72 -4.05
C THR A 476 9.31 -23.24 -4.10
N ASN A 477 8.62 -23.90 -3.18
CA ASN A 477 8.43 -25.35 -3.19
C ASN A 477 7.36 -25.82 -4.19
N VAL A 478 6.58 -24.89 -4.77
CA VAL A 478 5.46 -25.20 -5.68
C VAL A 478 5.78 -24.87 -7.13
N TYR A 479 6.54 -23.81 -7.36
CA TYR A 479 6.91 -23.31 -8.69
C TYR A 479 8.42 -23.22 -8.84
N ASN A 480 8.87 -23.30 -10.10
CA ASN A 480 10.26 -23.14 -10.48
C ASN A 480 10.82 -21.79 -10.03
N GLY A 481 12.15 -21.72 -9.91
CA GLY A 481 12.82 -20.47 -9.60
C GLY A 481 12.62 -19.42 -10.69
N HIS A 482 12.48 -18.16 -10.28
CA HIS A 482 12.26 -17.04 -11.17
C HIS A 482 13.27 -15.93 -10.93
N LEU A 483 13.80 -15.38 -12.02
CA LEU A 483 14.72 -14.24 -12.02
C LEU A 483 13.99 -12.97 -12.47
N SER A 484 14.06 -11.92 -11.65
CA SER A 484 13.41 -10.63 -11.88
C SER A 484 14.46 -9.52 -11.96
N PRO A 485 15.01 -9.23 -13.15
CA PRO A 485 15.91 -8.09 -13.35
C PRO A 485 15.15 -6.76 -13.40
N SER A 486 15.85 -5.67 -13.08
CA SER A 486 15.38 -4.30 -13.27
C SER A 486 16.53 -3.34 -13.59
N LEU A 487 16.24 -2.32 -14.39
CA LEU A 487 17.15 -1.23 -14.75
C LEU A 487 16.39 0.09 -14.64
N GLY A 488 16.97 1.05 -13.95
CA GLY A 488 16.50 2.43 -13.84
C GLY A 488 17.59 3.41 -14.23
N LEU A 489 17.21 4.49 -14.88
CA LEU A 489 18.06 5.62 -15.24
C LEU A 489 17.37 6.91 -14.81
N GLN A 490 18.07 7.78 -14.09
CA GLN A 490 17.61 9.12 -13.76
C GLN A 490 18.65 10.13 -14.24
N TYR A 491 18.29 10.94 -15.23
CA TYR A 491 19.19 11.90 -15.87
C TYR A 491 18.68 13.34 -15.70
N HIS A 492 19.45 14.14 -14.96
CA HIS A 492 19.24 15.57 -14.84
C HIS A 492 19.77 16.29 -16.09
N VAL A 493 18.87 16.58 -17.03
CA VAL A 493 19.19 17.37 -18.24
C VAL A 493 19.60 18.79 -17.85
N SER A 494 18.94 19.34 -16.83
CA SER A 494 19.26 20.63 -16.21
C SER A 494 18.84 20.61 -14.74
N ALA A 495 19.07 21.70 -14.01
CA ALA A 495 18.61 21.83 -12.62
C ALA A 495 17.07 21.74 -12.48
N THR A 496 16.33 22.05 -13.55
CA THR A 496 14.87 22.08 -13.57
C THR A 496 14.24 20.89 -14.28
N LEU A 497 15.00 20.07 -15.01
CA LEU A 497 14.46 18.99 -15.85
C LEU A 497 15.15 17.65 -15.55
N LEU A 498 14.35 16.68 -15.12
CA LEU A 498 14.77 15.31 -14.81
C LEU A 498 14.02 14.33 -15.71
N ILE A 499 14.76 13.46 -16.39
CA ILE A 499 14.21 12.34 -17.16
C ILE A 499 14.45 11.05 -16.37
N LYS A 500 13.44 10.20 -16.27
CA LYS A 500 13.53 8.88 -15.63
C LYS A 500 13.12 7.80 -16.62
N GLY A 501 13.98 6.81 -16.85
CA GLY A 501 13.64 5.62 -17.63
C GLY A 501 13.73 4.38 -16.75
N GLY A 502 12.78 3.46 -16.88
CA GLY A 502 12.77 2.24 -16.08
C GLY A 502 12.24 1.04 -16.86
N VAL A 503 12.94 -0.09 -16.77
CA VAL A 503 12.43 -1.40 -17.18
C VAL A 503 12.54 -2.39 -16.02
N GLY A 504 11.47 -3.14 -15.77
CA GLY A 504 11.40 -4.11 -14.69
C GLY A 504 10.69 -5.39 -15.13
N ALA A 505 11.26 -6.53 -14.78
CA ALA A 505 10.59 -7.82 -14.88
C ALA A 505 9.97 -8.21 -13.54
N GLY A 506 8.84 -8.91 -13.58
CA GLY A 506 8.20 -9.50 -12.43
C GLY A 506 7.52 -10.82 -12.78
N PHE A 507 7.23 -11.62 -11.76
CA PHE A 507 6.51 -12.88 -11.91
C PHE A 507 5.55 -13.08 -10.75
N LYS A 508 4.39 -13.71 -10.99
CA LYS A 508 3.41 -14.09 -9.97
C LYS A 508 3.18 -15.58 -10.07
N ALA A 509 3.35 -16.29 -8.95
CA ALA A 509 2.86 -17.66 -8.86
C ALA A 509 1.33 -17.64 -8.61
N PRO A 510 0.54 -18.55 -9.22
CA PRO A 510 -0.84 -18.75 -8.84
C PRO A 510 -0.95 -18.96 -7.33
N ASP A 511 -1.87 -18.24 -6.70
CA ASP A 511 -2.08 -18.38 -5.27
C ASP A 511 -2.76 -19.73 -4.95
N TYR A 512 -2.74 -20.08 -3.66
CA TYR A 512 -3.34 -21.34 -3.22
C TYR A 512 -4.83 -21.44 -3.54
N LYS A 513 -5.57 -20.33 -3.47
CA LYS A 513 -7.01 -20.31 -3.72
C LYS A 513 -7.31 -20.63 -5.19
N MET A 514 -6.57 -20.04 -6.13
CA MET A 514 -6.69 -20.32 -7.56
C MET A 514 -6.40 -21.78 -7.92
N ARG A 515 -5.59 -22.47 -7.13
CA ARG A 515 -5.23 -23.86 -7.36
C ARG A 515 -6.21 -24.85 -6.74
N TYR A 516 -6.63 -24.61 -5.50
CA TYR A 516 -7.31 -25.65 -4.71
C TYR A 516 -8.68 -25.26 -4.14
N GLN A 517 -9.00 -23.97 -4.02
CA GLN A 517 -10.24 -23.56 -3.38
C GLN A 517 -11.45 -23.98 -4.22
N VAL A 518 -12.46 -24.53 -3.56
CA VAL A 518 -13.80 -24.73 -4.11
C VAL A 518 -14.70 -23.75 -3.38
N PHE A 519 -15.11 -22.69 -4.06
CA PHE A 519 -15.87 -21.58 -3.47
C PHE A 519 -17.23 -21.47 -4.14
N PHE A 520 -18.30 -21.61 -3.36
CA PHE A 520 -19.66 -21.40 -3.81
C PHE A 520 -20.18 -20.05 -3.31
N ASN A 521 -20.68 -19.23 -4.23
CA ASN A 521 -21.35 -17.98 -3.93
C ASN A 521 -22.88 -18.20 -3.97
N PRO A 522 -23.58 -18.25 -2.83
CA PRO A 522 -25.02 -18.48 -2.81
C PRO A 522 -25.84 -17.27 -3.26
N ALA A 523 -25.30 -16.05 -3.16
CA ALA A 523 -26.00 -14.82 -3.53
C ALA A 523 -26.07 -14.64 -5.05
N ALA A 524 -24.98 -14.99 -5.75
CA ALA A 524 -24.87 -14.90 -7.21
C ALA A 524 -25.02 -16.27 -7.91
N ASN A 525 -25.23 -17.34 -7.14
CA ASN A 525 -25.39 -18.73 -7.58
C ASN A 525 -24.32 -19.23 -8.56
N TYR A 526 -23.05 -19.04 -8.23
CA TYR A 526 -21.93 -19.58 -9.01
C TYR A 526 -20.94 -20.36 -8.14
N LEU A 527 -20.20 -21.27 -8.78
CA LEU A 527 -19.13 -22.06 -8.16
C LEU A 527 -17.80 -21.72 -8.85
N VAL A 528 -16.76 -21.40 -8.07
CA VAL A 528 -15.39 -21.25 -8.57
C VAL A 528 -14.55 -22.40 -8.04
N VAL A 529 -13.93 -23.15 -8.94
CA VAL A 529 -13.14 -24.33 -8.62
C VAL A 529 -11.70 -24.11 -9.02
N GLY A 530 -10.79 -24.29 -8.07
CA GLY A 530 -9.35 -24.23 -8.30
C GLY A 530 -8.91 -25.21 -9.38
N SER A 531 -7.92 -24.80 -10.18
CA SER A 531 -7.46 -25.53 -11.37
C SER A 531 -7.01 -26.98 -11.08
N GLU A 532 -6.47 -27.26 -9.89
CA GLU A 532 -6.03 -28.61 -9.49
C GLU A 532 -7.20 -29.51 -9.07
N ARG A 533 -8.38 -28.96 -8.82
CA ARG A 533 -9.58 -29.68 -8.34
C ARG A 533 -10.70 -29.71 -9.37
N VAL A 534 -10.65 -28.86 -10.39
CA VAL A 534 -11.75 -28.69 -11.37
C VAL A 534 -12.11 -29.98 -12.10
N ALA A 535 -11.13 -30.80 -12.47
CA ALA A 535 -11.39 -32.08 -13.14
C ALA A 535 -12.20 -33.03 -12.24
N ASP A 536 -11.77 -33.20 -10.99
CA ASP A 536 -12.41 -34.10 -10.01
C ASP A 536 -13.81 -33.61 -9.65
N VAL A 537 -13.97 -32.31 -9.39
CA VAL A 537 -15.26 -31.70 -9.01
C VAL A 537 -16.26 -31.80 -10.15
N ILE A 538 -15.86 -31.45 -11.37
CA ILE A 538 -16.74 -31.56 -12.54
C ILE A 538 -17.09 -33.02 -12.81
N ALA A 539 -16.15 -33.96 -12.71
CA ALA A 539 -16.44 -35.38 -12.88
C ALA A 539 -17.42 -35.92 -11.83
N ALA A 540 -17.29 -35.51 -10.57
CA ALA A 540 -18.22 -35.87 -9.50
C ALA A 540 -19.63 -35.31 -9.74
N MET A 541 -19.73 -34.04 -10.14
CA MET A 541 -21.02 -33.41 -10.48
C MET A 541 -21.68 -34.09 -11.71
N ASP A 542 -20.88 -34.47 -12.71
CA ASP A 542 -21.35 -35.19 -13.91
C ASP A 542 -21.94 -36.55 -13.51
N GLN A 543 -21.22 -37.31 -12.68
CA GLN A 543 -21.68 -38.61 -12.15
C GLN A 543 -22.94 -38.51 -11.29
N ALA A 544 -23.10 -37.41 -10.55
CA ALA A 544 -24.27 -37.14 -9.73
C ALA A 544 -25.47 -36.59 -10.54
N GLY A 545 -25.33 -36.34 -11.85
CA GLY A 545 -26.37 -35.73 -12.66
C GLY A 545 -26.61 -34.25 -12.32
N GLU A 546 -25.62 -33.58 -11.73
CA GLU A 546 -25.71 -32.19 -11.27
C GLU A 546 -25.24 -31.16 -12.31
N LEU A 547 -24.83 -31.60 -13.51
CA LEU A 547 -24.45 -30.72 -14.62
C LEU A 547 -25.58 -30.55 -15.63
N SER A 548 -25.87 -29.30 -16.00
CA SER A 548 -26.74 -28.97 -17.13
C SER A 548 -25.96 -28.75 -18.43
N TYR A 549 -24.70 -28.32 -18.33
CA TYR A 549 -23.80 -28.13 -19.46
C TYR A 549 -22.34 -28.34 -19.05
N LYS A 550 -21.56 -29.01 -19.90
CA LYS A 550 -20.13 -29.29 -19.70
C LYS A 550 -19.32 -28.74 -20.86
N ASN A 551 -18.41 -27.80 -20.58
CA ASN A 551 -17.47 -27.28 -21.56
C ASN A 551 -16.18 -28.11 -21.57
N SER A 552 -16.21 -29.29 -22.18
CA SER A 552 -15.07 -30.22 -22.22
C SER A 552 -13.80 -29.60 -22.82
N TYR A 553 -13.93 -28.70 -23.79
CA TYR A 553 -12.79 -27.98 -24.38
C TYR A 553 -12.08 -27.10 -23.35
N MET A 554 -12.84 -26.27 -22.61
CA MET A 554 -12.27 -25.46 -21.54
C MET A 554 -11.71 -26.31 -20.40
N LEU A 555 -12.41 -27.38 -19.99
CA LEU A 555 -11.96 -28.26 -18.92
C LEU A 555 -10.56 -28.84 -19.19
N ASN A 556 -10.34 -29.36 -20.41
CA ASN A 556 -9.06 -29.92 -20.83
C ASN A 556 -7.93 -28.87 -20.87
N LEU A 557 -8.28 -27.59 -21.11
CA LEU A 557 -7.31 -26.51 -21.15
C LEU A 557 -6.87 -26.08 -19.74
N VAL A 558 -7.79 -26.08 -18.77
CA VAL A 558 -7.58 -25.47 -17.44
C VAL A 558 -7.19 -26.45 -16.34
N ALA A 559 -7.53 -27.74 -16.45
CA ALA A 559 -7.28 -28.71 -15.39
C ALA A 559 -5.78 -28.93 -15.12
N GLY A 560 -5.32 -28.61 -13.90
CA GLY A 560 -3.94 -28.80 -13.44
C GLY A 560 -2.86 -28.02 -14.23
N ASN A 561 -3.25 -27.02 -15.01
CA ASN A 561 -2.37 -26.41 -16.03
C ASN A 561 -2.08 -24.92 -15.79
N LEU A 562 -2.29 -24.42 -14.57
CA LEU A 562 -1.96 -23.04 -14.23
C LEU A 562 -0.44 -22.81 -14.17
N LYS A 563 0.01 -21.83 -14.95
CA LYS A 563 1.40 -21.38 -15.02
C LYS A 563 1.59 -20.06 -14.29
N ALA A 564 2.84 -19.81 -13.88
CA ALA A 564 3.25 -18.51 -13.36
C ALA A 564 3.06 -17.40 -14.42
N GLU A 565 2.56 -16.27 -13.95
CA GLU A 565 2.38 -15.05 -14.72
C GLU A 565 3.70 -14.29 -14.77
N THR A 566 4.01 -13.65 -15.89
CA THR A 566 5.21 -12.81 -15.99
C THR A 566 4.85 -11.46 -16.58
N SER A 567 5.56 -10.41 -16.16
CA SER A 567 5.42 -9.09 -16.74
C SER A 567 6.76 -8.44 -17.02
N ILE A 568 6.82 -7.69 -18.12
CA ILE A 568 7.86 -6.70 -18.40
C ILE A 568 7.18 -5.35 -18.45
N SER A 569 7.53 -4.47 -17.51
CA SER A 569 7.02 -3.12 -17.41
C SER A 569 8.06 -2.12 -17.87
N ASN A 570 7.68 -1.23 -18.78
CA ASN A 570 8.52 -0.14 -19.29
C ASN A 570 7.87 1.18 -18.91
N ASN A 571 8.66 2.10 -18.36
CA ASN A 571 8.22 3.44 -17.98
C ASN A 571 9.25 4.48 -18.45
N LEU A 572 8.74 5.59 -18.98
CA LEU A 572 9.53 6.78 -19.28
C LEU A 572 8.82 8.00 -18.67
N GLY A 573 9.49 8.67 -17.75
CA GLY A 573 8.99 9.83 -17.04
C GLY A 573 9.84 11.08 -17.25
N LEU A 574 9.20 12.23 -17.14
CA LEU A 574 9.81 13.55 -17.20
C LEU A 574 9.24 14.38 -16.05
N THR A 575 10.11 14.94 -15.21
CA THR A 575 9.75 15.89 -14.16
C THR A 575 10.37 17.23 -14.51
N TRP A 576 9.53 18.26 -14.65
CA TRP A 576 9.92 19.61 -15.01
C TRP A 576 9.47 20.61 -13.95
N ASN A 577 10.45 21.27 -13.34
CA ASN A 577 10.28 22.28 -12.30
C ASN A 577 10.87 23.62 -12.80
N PRO A 578 10.26 24.30 -13.78
CA PRO A 578 10.82 25.52 -14.36
C PRO A 578 10.91 26.69 -13.36
N SER A 579 10.15 26.63 -12.27
CA SER A 579 10.22 27.60 -11.17
C SER A 579 9.78 26.92 -9.86
N ASN A 580 9.97 27.60 -8.74
CA ASN A 580 9.49 27.14 -7.43
C ASN A 580 7.95 27.11 -7.30
N ARG A 581 7.22 27.64 -8.31
CA ARG A 581 5.76 27.67 -8.32
C ARG A 581 5.14 26.59 -9.20
N LEU A 582 5.89 25.93 -10.06
CA LEU A 582 5.33 24.99 -11.03
C LEU A 582 6.14 23.70 -11.04
N GLN A 583 5.45 22.59 -10.84
CA GLN A 583 5.96 21.24 -11.06
C GLN A 583 5.04 20.54 -12.07
N ALA A 584 5.62 20.02 -13.14
CA ALA A 584 4.92 19.21 -14.13
C ALA A 584 5.61 17.84 -14.24
N ASP A 585 4.82 16.78 -14.13
CA ASP A 585 5.25 15.40 -14.28
C ASP A 585 4.51 14.78 -15.47
N PHE A 586 5.25 14.15 -16.37
CA PHE A 586 4.72 13.37 -17.47
C PHE A 586 5.29 11.96 -17.40
N SER A 587 4.47 10.94 -17.65
CA SER A 587 4.90 9.55 -17.67
C SER A 587 4.22 8.79 -18.79
N VAL A 588 4.96 7.97 -19.52
CA VAL A 588 4.45 7.03 -20.52
C VAL A 588 4.81 5.63 -20.06
N PHE A 589 3.87 4.70 -20.18
CA PHE A 589 4.07 3.33 -19.73
C PHE A 589 3.60 2.31 -20.76
N TYR A 590 4.30 1.19 -20.81
CA TYR A 590 3.94 0.01 -21.60
C TYR A 590 4.31 -1.25 -20.84
N HIS A 591 3.29 -2.00 -20.45
CA HIS A 591 3.39 -3.23 -19.67
C HIS A 591 2.92 -4.39 -20.53
N ARG A 592 3.79 -5.39 -20.69
CA ARG A 592 3.45 -6.65 -21.34
C ARG A 592 3.28 -7.71 -20.26
N ILE A 593 2.21 -8.49 -20.34
CA ILE A 593 1.89 -9.54 -19.38
C ILE A 593 1.73 -10.84 -20.17
N ASN A 594 2.38 -11.92 -19.73
CA ASN A 594 2.23 -13.24 -20.31
C ASN A 594 1.64 -14.20 -19.28
N ASN A 595 0.82 -15.13 -19.76
CA ASN A 595 0.09 -16.10 -18.96
C ASN A 595 -0.86 -15.47 -17.93
N GLN A 596 -1.42 -14.28 -18.19
CA GLN A 596 -2.28 -13.59 -17.22
C GLN A 596 -3.44 -14.51 -16.78
N ILE A 597 -3.65 -14.72 -15.49
CA ILE A 597 -4.69 -15.63 -15.00
C ILE A 597 -6.03 -14.90 -14.96
N ASN A 598 -7.00 -15.42 -15.71
CA ASN A 598 -8.38 -14.97 -15.69
C ASN A 598 -9.33 -16.12 -15.37
N THR A 599 -10.46 -15.79 -14.77
CA THR A 599 -11.57 -16.71 -14.55
C THR A 599 -12.27 -17.03 -15.87
N VAL A 600 -12.68 -18.27 -16.08
CA VAL A 600 -13.39 -18.75 -17.27
C VAL A 600 -14.45 -19.78 -16.89
N SER A 601 -15.61 -19.75 -17.55
CA SER A 601 -16.66 -20.76 -17.34
C SER A 601 -16.26 -22.10 -17.93
N VAL A 602 -16.45 -23.18 -17.16
CA VAL A 602 -16.16 -24.57 -17.53
C VAL A 602 -17.41 -25.44 -17.62
N GLY A 603 -18.56 -24.93 -17.19
CA GLY A 603 -19.84 -25.64 -17.24
C GLY A 603 -20.91 -24.92 -16.44
N ASN A 604 -22.13 -25.46 -16.48
CA ASN A 604 -23.26 -25.03 -15.68
C ASN A 604 -23.82 -26.22 -14.92
N GLY A 605 -24.24 -26.00 -13.67
CA GLY A 605 -24.93 -27.00 -12.87
C GLY A 605 -26.44 -26.98 -13.11
N THR A 606 -27.16 -27.94 -12.54
CA THR A 606 -28.64 -27.96 -12.49
C THR A 606 -29.16 -27.08 -11.36
N LYS A 607 -28.43 -26.99 -10.24
CA LYS A 607 -28.73 -26.12 -9.08
C LYS A 607 -27.81 -24.89 -9.02
N VAL A 608 -26.53 -25.07 -9.38
CA VAL A 608 -25.54 -23.99 -9.50
C VAL A 608 -25.59 -23.43 -10.91
N ALA A 609 -25.83 -22.13 -11.08
CA ALA A 609 -26.06 -21.55 -12.41
C ALA A 609 -24.80 -21.60 -13.29
N GLN A 610 -23.62 -21.27 -12.75
CA GLN A 610 -22.37 -21.23 -13.50
C GLN A 610 -21.20 -21.77 -12.70
N ILE A 611 -20.34 -22.54 -13.36
CA ILE A 611 -19.14 -23.14 -12.78
C ILE A 611 -17.92 -22.58 -13.50
N TYR A 612 -17.00 -22.01 -12.72
CA TYR A 612 -15.82 -21.30 -13.18
C TYR A 612 -14.54 -22.00 -12.73
N SER A 613 -13.48 -21.84 -13.52
CA SER A 613 -12.11 -22.12 -13.13
C SER A 613 -11.17 -21.07 -13.70
N TYR A 614 -9.86 -21.29 -13.63
CA TYR A 614 -8.85 -20.31 -13.98
C TYR A 614 -8.06 -20.74 -15.21
N ARG A 615 -7.85 -19.82 -16.16
CA ARG A 615 -7.01 -20.04 -17.35
C ARG A 615 -5.91 -18.99 -17.44
N ASN A 616 -4.76 -19.38 -17.99
CA ASN A 616 -3.74 -18.42 -18.41
C ASN A 616 -4.11 -17.85 -19.79
N LEU A 617 -4.31 -16.53 -19.87
CA LEU A 617 -4.37 -15.76 -21.10
C LEU A 617 -2.94 -15.62 -21.68
N PRO A 618 -2.69 -15.97 -22.94
CA PRO A 618 -1.33 -16.01 -23.47
C PRO A 618 -0.60 -14.67 -23.39
N LYS A 619 -1.27 -13.57 -23.74
CA LYS A 619 -0.65 -12.24 -23.88
C LYS A 619 -1.66 -11.12 -23.61
N ALA A 620 -1.34 -10.25 -22.68
CA ALA A 620 -2.08 -9.00 -22.44
C ALA A 620 -1.12 -7.79 -22.43
N MET A 621 -1.67 -6.59 -22.62
CA MET A 621 -0.92 -5.35 -22.48
C MET A 621 -1.72 -4.28 -21.75
N ASN A 622 -1.00 -3.45 -20.99
CA ASN A 622 -1.49 -2.17 -20.49
C ASN A 622 -0.55 -1.08 -21.01
N LYS A 623 -1.08 -0.06 -21.69
CA LYS A 623 -0.30 1.06 -22.19
C LYS A 623 -1.02 2.38 -22.03
N GLY A 624 -0.28 3.46 -21.87
CA GLY A 624 -0.88 4.75 -21.62
C GLY A 624 0.11 5.82 -21.25
N PHE A 625 -0.44 6.94 -20.78
CA PHE A 625 0.35 8.03 -20.23
C PHE A 625 -0.38 8.71 -19.07
N GLU A 626 0.40 9.36 -18.23
CA GLU A 626 -0.06 10.16 -17.10
C GLU A 626 0.56 11.55 -17.20
N VAL A 627 -0.22 12.57 -16.85
CA VAL A 627 0.23 13.95 -16.66
C VAL A 627 -0.17 14.37 -15.25
N SER A 628 0.71 15.02 -14.51
CA SER A 628 0.38 15.70 -13.26
C SER A 628 0.99 17.09 -13.25
N LEU A 629 0.24 18.06 -12.75
CA LEU A 629 0.64 19.46 -12.67
C LEU A 629 0.36 19.95 -11.27
N THR A 630 1.31 20.61 -10.63
CA THR A 630 1.13 21.34 -9.37
C THR A 630 1.59 22.76 -9.56
N TYR A 631 0.70 23.72 -9.29
CA TYR A 631 0.95 25.13 -9.46
C TYR A 631 0.60 25.90 -8.18
N GLN A 632 1.61 26.57 -7.61
CA GLN A 632 1.47 27.51 -6.51
C GLN A 632 1.02 28.87 -7.07
N ALA A 633 -0.29 29.03 -7.24
CA ALA A 633 -0.89 30.23 -7.83
C ALA A 633 -0.65 31.49 -6.99
N THR A 634 -0.76 31.36 -5.66
CA THR A 634 -0.42 32.42 -4.70
C THR A 634 0.28 31.80 -3.49
N LYS A 635 0.71 32.59 -2.50
CA LYS A 635 1.28 32.06 -1.24
C LYS A 635 0.30 31.20 -0.41
N ASP A 636 -1.00 31.34 -0.69
CA ASP A 636 -2.10 30.73 0.05
C ASP A 636 -2.91 29.74 -0.79
N LEU A 637 -2.76 29.73 -2.13
CA LEU A 637 -3.49 28.86 -3.06
C LEU A 637 -2.54 27.96 -3.86
N GLN A 638 -2.73 26.64 -3.73
CA GLN A 638 -2.10 25.62 -4.54
C GLN A 638 -3.16 24.89 -5.37
N LEU A 639 -2.87 24.73 -6.67
CA LEU A 639 -3.69 23.98 -7.60
C LEU A 639 -2.94 22.74 -8.05
N SER A 640 -3.63 21.61 -8.14
CA SER A 640 -3.07 20.38 -8.69
C SER A 640 -4.05 19.76 -9.68
N MET A 641 -3.52 19.19 -10.75
CA MET A 641 -4.30 18.47 -11.76
C MET A 641 -3.57 17.19 -12.14
N GLY A 642 -4.33 16.16 -12.45
CA GLY A 642 -3.84 14.85 -12.83
C GLY A 642 -4.71 14.26 -13.93
N TYR A 643 -4.10 13.62 -14.92
CA TYR A 643 -4.80 12.94 -15.99
C TYR A 643 -4.10 11.63 -16.34
N GLN A 644 -4.88 10.58 -16.56
CA GLN A 644 -4.42 9.30 -17.11
C GLN A 644 -5.20 8.96 -18.36
N TYR A 645 -4.47 8.54 -19.39
CA TYR A 645 -4.99 7.77 -20.52
C TYR A 645 -4.52 6.31 -20.42
N LEU A 646 -5.44 5.35 -20.56
CA LEU A 646 -5.14 3.92 -20.44
C LEU A 646 -5.81 3.11 -21.54
N ILE A 647 -5.05 2.19 -22.14
CA ILE A 647 -5.54 1.11 -22.99
C ILE A 647 -5.05 -0.20 -22.37
N ALA A 648 -5.99 -1.07 -22.02
CA ALA A 648 -5.71 -2.41 -21.50
C ALA A 648 -6.42 -3.43 -22.39
N LYS A 649 -5.67 -4.37 -22.99
CA LYS A 649 -6.21 -5.33 -23.95
C LYS A 649 -5.58 -6.71 -23.81
N ASP A 650 -6.39 -7.74 -23.99
CA ASP A 650 -5.93 -9.08 -24.33
C ASP A 650 -5.49 -9.09 -25.81
N LEU A 651 -4.22 -9.38 -26.05
CA LEU A 651 -3.66 -9.44 -27.40
C LEU A 651 -4.10 -10.69 -28.16
N SER A 652 -4.44 -11.78 -27.46
CA SER A 652 -4.92 -13.01 -28.08
C SER A 652 -6.30 -12.83 -28.73
N VAL A 653 -7.17 -11.99 -28.14
CA VAL A 653 -8.45 -11.59 -28.74
C VAL A 653 -8.22 -10.83 -30.04
N LEU A 654 -7.31 -9.84 -30.04
CA LEU A 654 -6.97 -9.07 -31.24
C LEU A 654 -6.37 -9.94 -32.35
N ASP A 655 -5.52 -10.89 -31.99
CA ASP A 655 -4.91 -11.85 -32.94
C ASP A 655 -5.97 -12.79 -33.52
N SER A 656 -6.93 -13.26 -32.71
CA SER A 656 -8.03 -14.11 -33.15
C SER A 656 -8.99 -13.39 -34.10
N ILE A 657 -9.37 -12.15 -33.76
CA ILE A 657 -10.18 -11.28 -34.63
C ILE A 657 -9.47 -11.08 -35.98
N ALA A 658 -8.16 -10.81 -35.95
CA ALA A 658 -7.39 -10.61 -37.18
C ALA A 658 -7.37 -11.85 -38.10
N LYS A 659 -7.41 -13.04 -37.50
CA LYS A 659 -7.40 -14.33 -38.21
C LYS A 659 -8.80 -14.83 -38.56
N GLY A 660 -9.87 -14.16 -38.14
CA GLY A 660 -11.23 -14.65 -38.31
C GLY A 660 -11.53 -15.95 -37.55
N SER A 661 -10.81 -16.20 -36.44
CA SER A 661 -10.92 -17.44 -35.66
C SER A 661 -11.97 -17.34 -34.54
N TYR A 662 -12.78 -18.39 -34.38
CA TYR A 662 -13.70 -18.57 -33.25
C TYR A 662 -12.93 -18.61 -31.91
N PRO A 663 -13.47 -18.05 -30.80
CA PRO A 663 -14.81 -17.46 -30.64
C PRO A 663 -14.94 -15.97 -31.00
N TYR A 664 -13.83 -15.27 -31.27
CA TYR A 664 -13.84 -13.80 -31.35
C TYR A 664 -14.12 -13.23 -32.75
N ASN A 665 -14.41 -14.08 -33.73
CA ASN A 665 -14.56 -13.70 -35.13
C ASN A 665 -15.90 -13.05 -35.48
N GLN A 666 -16.88 -13.09 -34.59
CA GLN A 666 -18.19 -12.49 -34.82
C GLN A 666 -18.60 -11.57 -33.66
N ILE A 667 -19.41 -10.56 -33.99
CA ILE A 667 -20.09 -9.68 -33.03
C ILE A 667 -21.59 -9.74 -33.32
N ASN A 668 -22.37 -9.80 -32.25
CA ASN A 668 -23.82 -9.88 -32.27
C ASN A 668 -24.40 -8.51 -31.91
N ASP A 669 -25.30 -7.99 -32.72
CA ASP A 669 -26.08 -6.82 -32.37
C ASP A 669 -27.33 -7.27 -31.58
N PRO A 670 -27.40 -7.03 -30.26
CA PRO A 670 -28.50 -7.57 -29.44
C PRO A 670 -29.86 -6.96 -29.78
N ALA A 671 -29.91 -5.82 -30.47
CA ALA A 671 -31.18 -5.19 -30.86
C ALA A 671 -31.79 -5.83 -32.11
N THR A 672 -30.95 -6.35 -33.02
CA THR A 672 -31.40 -6.95 -34.28
C THR A 672 -31.23 -8.47 -34.33
N GLY A 673 -30.35 -9.03 -33.50
CA GLY A 673 -29.91 -10.43 -33.53
C GLY A 673 -28.95 -10.75 -34.67
N GLU A 674 -28.50 -9.75 -35.45
CA GLU A 674 -27.61 -9.96 -36.58
C GLU A 674 -26.16 -10.17 -36.15
N TYR A 675 -25.51 -11.14 -36.77
CA TYR A 675 -24.08 -11.39 -36.62
C TYR A 675 -23.31 -10.77 -37.78
N ARG A 676 -22.21 -10.09 -37.46
CA ARG A 676 -21.22 -9.66 -38.46
C ARG A 676 -19.81 -10.04 -38.06
N GLN A 677 -18.90 -10.03 -39.03
CA GLN A 677 -17.48 -10.22 -38.76
C GLN A 677 -16.92 -9.14 -37.82
N SER A 678 -16.15 -9.58 -36.83
CA SER A 678 -15.48 -8.71 -35.86
C SER A 678 -14.34 -7.92 -36.51
N LYS A 679 -14.16 -6.69 -36.06
CA LYS A 679 -13.02 -5.82 -36.39
C LYS A 679 -12.23 -5.53 -35.13
N LYS A 680 -10.92 -5.29 -35.24
CA LYS A 680 -10.07 -4.91 -34.09
C LYS A 680 -10.56 -3.67 -33.34
N SER A 681 -11.28 -2.78 -34.02
CA SER A 681 -11.91 -1.58 -33.46
C SER A 681 -13.12 -1.89 -32.58
N ASP A 682 -13.76 -3.04 -32.77
CA ASP A 682 -14.92 -3.47 -31.97
C ASP A 682 -14.48 -3.81 -30.55
N TYR A 683 -13.31 -4.46 -30.39
CA TYR A 683 -12.79 -4.80 -29.08
C TYR A 683 -12.36 -3.57 -28.29
N TRP A 684 -13.10 -3.25 -27.23
CA TRP A 684 -12.84 -2.16 -26.32
C TRP A 684 -11.59 -2.40 -25.48
N GLY A 685 -11.53 -3.55 -24.80
CA GLY A 685 -10.45 -3.91 -23.88
C GLY A 685 -10.92 -4.78 -22.72
N ILE A 686 -10.11 -4.83 -21.67
CA ILE A 686 -10.39 -5.57 -20.43
C ILE A 686 -11.36 -4.76 -19.55
N GLU A 687 -12.24 -5.45 -18.84
CA GLU A 687 -13.23 -4.93 -17.89
C GLU A 687 -12.59 -4.10 -16.77
N ASP A 688 -13.39 -3.19 -16.19
CA ASP A 688 -12.99 -2.20 -15.17
C ASP A 688 -11.92 -1.18 -15.60
N ARG A 689 -11.46 -1.21 -16.86
CA ARG A 689 -10.43 -0.30 -17.38
C ARG A 689 -11.03 0.89 -18.12
N SER A 690 -11.18 2.00 -17.41
CA SER A 690 -11.57 3.28 -18.01
C SER A 690 -10.43 3.84 -18.86
N ARG A 691 -10.77 4.41 -20.02
CA ARG A 691 -9.79 5.04 -20.89
C ARG A 691 -9.25 6.35 -20.34
N HIS A 692 -10.11 7.15 -19.71
CA HIS A 692 -9.76 8.48 -19.22
C HIS A 692 -10.09 8.60 -17.73
N MET A 693 -9.12 9.08 -16.97
CA MET A 693 -9.30 9.48 -15.58
C MET A 693 -8.68 10.85 -15.38
N PHE A 694 -9.38 11.71 -14.65
CA PHE A 694 -8.92 13.06 -14.35
C PHE A 694 -9.13 13.35 -12.87
N ASN A 695 -8.19 14.05 -12.24
CA ASN A 695 -8.37 14.60 -10.92
C ASN A 695 -7.88 16.06 -10.88
N ALA A 696 -8.53 16.87 -10.05
CA ALA A 696 -8.11 18.25 -9.78
C ALA A 696 -8.28 18.55 -8.29
N LYS A 697 -7.37 19.34 -7.74
CA LYS A 697 -7.36 19.75 -6.34
C LYS A 697 -7.05 21.24 -6.24
N ALA A 698 -7.77 21.94 -5.39
CA ALA A 698 -7.52 23.32 -5.03
C ALA A 698 -7.42 23.41 -3.52
N HIS A 699 -6.20 23.66 -3.03
CA HIS A 699 -5.91 23.84 -1.62
C HIS A 699 -5.67 25.32 -1.32
N TYR A 700 -6.49 25.89 -0.44
CA TYR A 700 -6.41 27.27 0.00
C TYR A 700 -6.21 27.36 1.51
N GLU A 701 -5.12 27.97 1.97
CA GLU A 701 -4.84 28.23 3.39
C GLU A 701 -4.93 29.73 3.67
N TYR A 702 -5.99 30.17 4.35
CA TYR A 702 -6.08 31.52 4.86
C TYR A 702 -5.48 31.61 6.27
N LYS A 703 -4.15 31.84 6.30
CA LYS A 703 -3.34 31.86 7.53
C LYS A 703 -3.86 32.80 8.63
N PRO A 704 -4.32 34.05 8.36
CA PRO A 704 -4.79 34.95 9.40
C PRO A 704 -5.93 34.38 10.25
N TRP A 705 -6.75 33.49 9.66
CA TRP A 705 -7.83 32.82 10.39
C TRP A 705 -7.54 31.35 10.67
N GLY A 706 -6.38 30.81 10.29
CA GLY A 706 -6.08 29.38 10.42
C GLY A 706 -7.12 28.50 9.72
N VAL A 707 -7.67 28.95 8.59
CA VAL A 707 -8.66 28.21 7.79
C VAL A 707 -7.96 27.51 6.63
N ASN A 708 -8.22 26.22 6.47
CA ASN A 708 -7.79 25.44 5.30
C ASN A 708 -9.03 24.98 4.55
N VAL A 709 -9.04 25.18 3.24
CA VAL A 709 -10.04 24.65 2.32
C VAL A 709 -9.34 23.75 1.32
N ASN A 710 -9.90 22.57 1.07
CA ASN A 710 -9.39 21.64 0.08
C ASN A 710 -10.56 21.13 -0.76
N ALA A 711 -10.70 21.64 -1.98
CA ALA A 711 -11.70 21.19 -2.95
C ALA A 711 -11.06 20.22 -3.92
N ARG A 712 -11.72 19.09 -4.19
CA ARG A 712 -11.16 17.98 -4.95
C ARG A 712 -12.21 17.42 -5.91
N VAL A 713 -11.81 17.18 -7.15
CA VAL A 713 -12.66 16.65 -8.21
C VAL A 713 -12.00 15.41 -8.77
N ASN A 714 -12.75 14.32 -8.94
CA ASN A 714 -12.31 13.09 -9.58
C ASN A 714 -13.31 12.70 -10.67
N PHE A 715 -12.86 12.60 -11.90
CA PHE A 715 -13.66 12.18 -13.05
C PHE A 715 -13.14 10.85 -13.60
N ARG A 716 -14.08 9.98 -13.97
CA ARG A 716 -13.79 8.70 -14.62
C ARG A 716 -14.72 8.56 -15.83
N SER A 717 -14.15 8.24 -16.99
CA SER A 717 -14.92 7.99 -18.21
C SER A 717 -15.77 6.72 -18.08
N ALA A 718 -16.63 6.49 -19.08
CA ALA A 718 -17.34 5.21 -19.20
C ALA A 718 -16.37 4.03 -19.04
N THR A 719 -16.78 3.03 -18.28
CA THR A 719 -15.94 1.90 -17.87
C THR A 719 -16.61 0.60 -18.29
N PRO A 720 -15.92 -0.28 -19.03
CA PRO A 720 -16.48 -1.56 -19.43
C PRO A 720 -16.76 -2.40 -18.18
N PHE A 721 -17.98 -2.89 -18.02
CA PHE A 721 -18.40 -3.62 -16.82
C PHE A 721 -18.61 -5.10 -17.11
N GLN A 722 -19.43 -5.41 -18.12
CA GLN A 722 -19.83 -6.78 -18.39
C GLN A 722 -20.22 -6.97 -19.86
N GLU A 723 -19.80 -8.10 -20.43
CA GLU A 723 -20.25 -8.57 -21.74
C GLU A 723 -21.72 -9.02 -21.69
N TYR A 724 -22.48 -8.71 -22.73
CA TYR A 724 -23.92 -8.90 -22.77
C TYR A 724 -24.41 -9.63 -24.03
N ASN A 725 -23.71 -9.53 -25.16
CA ASN A 725 -24.21 -10.00 -26.46
C ASN A 725 -23.68 -11.39 -26.90
N GLY A 726 -22.90 -12.09 -26.08
CA GLY A 726 -22.47 -13.48 -26.28
C GLY A 726 -21.26 -13.70 -27.20
N ASN A 727 -20.57 -12.64 -27.64
CA ASN A 727 -19.36 -12.70 -28.47
C ASN A 727 -18.05 -12.88 -27.66
N GLN A 728 -18.13 -12.92 -26.33
CA GLN A 728 -17.02 -13.16 -25.40
C GLN A 728 -15.93 -12.08 -25.38
N PHE A 729 -16.19 -10.86 -25.88
CA PHE A 729 -15.28 -9.72 -25.72
C PHE A 729 -16.04 -8.39 -25.62
N ILE A 730 -15.53 -7.46 -24.81
CA ILE A 730 -16.21 -6.18 -24.64
C ILE A 730 -16.20 -5.34 -25.92
N ASP A 731 -17.37 -4.93 -26.36
CA ASP A 731 -17.63 -4.02 -27.47
C ASP A 731 -18.55 -2.84 -27.09
N LYS A 732 -19.18 -2.18 -28.06
CA LYS A 732 -20.04 -1.00 -27.86
C LYS A 732 -21.46 -1.31 -27.39
N TYR A 733 -21.92 -2.56 -27.54
CA TYR A 733 -23.26 -3.03 -27.18
C TYR A 733 -23.33 -3.54 -25.73
N ASP A 734 -22.18 -3.70 -25.10
CA ASP A 734 -22.06 -4.23 -23.75
C ASP A 734 -22.37 -3.21 -22.66
N ILE A 735 -22.36 -3.67 -21.41
CA ILE A 735 -22.72 -2.86 -20.26
C ILE A 735 -21.50 -2.03 -19.83
N PHE A 736 -21.69 -0.72 -19.75
CA PHE A 736 -20.70 0.23 -19.22
C PHE A 736 -21.21 0.90 -17.96
N ILE A 737 -20.33 1.08 -16.99
CA ILE A 737 -20.53 2.06 -15.93
C ILE A 737 -20.50 3.45 -16.58
N PRO A 738 -21.51 4.31 -16.35
CA PRO A 738 -21.52 5.66 -16.89
C PRO A 738 -20.30 6.49 -16.48
N TYR A 739 -19.95 7.47 -17.32
CA TYR A 739 -18.99 8.48 -16.89
C TYR A 739 -19.52 9.21 -15.66
N HIS A 740 -18.63 9.60 -14.76
CA HIS A 740 -19.05 10.25 -13.52
C HIS A 740 -17.96 11.15 -12.95
N THR A 741 -18.41 12.12 -12.16
CA THR A 741 -17.57 13.09 -11.46
C THR A 741 -17.94 13.09 -9.98
N LEU A 742 -16.93 12.92 -9.13
CA LEU A 742 -17.04 13.05 -7.69
C LEU A 742 -16.41 14.36 -7.27
N VAL A 743 -17.17 15.21 -6.59
CA VAL A 743 -16.68 16.45 -6.00
C VAL A 743 -16.66 16.29 -4.49
N ASN A 744 -15.48 16.47 -3.90
CA ASN A 744 -15.23 16.37 -2.47
C ASN A 744 -14.70 17.73 -1.97
N MET A 745 -15.01 18.08 -0.74
CA MET A 745 -14.54 19.30 -0.11
C MET A 745 -14.24 19.06 1.37
N THR A 746 -13.10 19.55 1.83
CA THR A 746 -12.74 19.56 3.25
C THR A 746 -12.49 21.00 3.68
N VAL A 747 -13.10 21.41 4.79
CA VAL A 747 -12.85 22.70 5.42
C VAL A 747 -12.36 22.45 6.84
N GLU A 748 -11.21 23.02 7.19
CA GLU A 748 -10.63 22.92 8.52
C GLU A 748 -10.44 24.31 9.12
N LYS A 749 -10.72 24.43 10.42
CA LYS A 749 -10.41 25.60 11.22
C LYS A 749 -9.50 25.18 12.36
N SER A 750 -8.27 25.67 12.35
CA SER A 750 -7.35 25.54 13.48
C SER A 750 -7.57 26.66 14.48
N LEU A 751 -7.62 26.29 15.76
CA LEU A 751 -7.81 27.16 16.92
C LEU A 751 -6.70 26.85 17.95
N MET A 752 -6.53 27.73 18.94
CA MET A 752 -5.60 27.52 20.07
C MET A 752 -4.18 27.13 19.61
N ASN A 753 -3.57 27.92 18.72
CA ASN A 753 -2.26 27.62 18.12
C ASN A 753 -2.17 26.22 17.49
N ARG A 754 -3.22 25.81 16.76
CA ARG A 754 -3.35 24.50 16.09
C ARG A 754 -3.45 23.29 17.05
N ARG A 755 -3.74 23.51 18.34
CA ARG A 755 -4.06 22.43 19.29
C ARG A 755 -5.45 21.85 19.08
N LEU A 756 -6.41 22.70 18.76
CA LEU A 756 -7.78 22.29 18.44
C LEU A 756 -8.01 22.51 16.94
N THR A 757 -8.52 21.50 16.24
CA THR A 757 -8.94 21.63 14.84
C THR A 757 -10.37 21.14 14.69
N LEU A 758 -11.22 21.98 14.12
CA LEU A 758 -12.57 21.63 13.69
C LEU A 758 -12.51 21.32 12.19
N ARG A 759 -13.19 20.25 11.76
CA ARG A 759 -13.21 19.79 10.38
C ARG A 759 -14.63 19.55 9.92
N MET A 760 -14.93 19.97 8.70
CA MET A 760 -16.13 19.61 7.94
C MET A 760 -15.68 18.93 6.65
N ILE A 761 -16.25 17.78 6.35
CA ILE A 761 -15.93 16.97 5.17
C ILE A 761 -17.24 16.75 4.41
N GLY A 762 -17.21 16.99 3.11
CA GLY A 762 -18.28 16.62 2.20
C GLY A 762 -17.73 15.84 1.03
N ASP A 763 -18.00 14.55 0.98
CA ASP A 763 -17.61 13.66 -0.12
C ASP A 763 -18.79 13.42 -1.04
N ASN A 764 -18.50 13.34 -2.35
CA ASN A 764 -19.50 13.13 -3.40
C ASN A 764 -20.68 14.12 -3.27
N LEU A 765 -20.39 15.42 -3.25
CA LEU A 765 -21.36 16.49 -3.00
C LEU A 765 -22.57 16.49 -3.96
N PHE A 766 -22.38 15.99 -5.19
CA PHE A 766 -23.45 15.84 -6.19
C PHE A 766 -24.20 14.51 -6.10
N ASN A 767 -23.91 13.68 -5.09
CA ASN A 767 -24.65 12.46 -4.77
C ASN A 767 -24.70 11.45 -5.94
N PHE A 768 -23.60 11.28 -6.68
CA PHE A 768 -23.55 10.29 -7.75
C PHE A 768 -23.56 8.87 -7.16
N THR A 769 -24.45 8.02 -7.66
CA THR A 769 -24.53 6.59 -7.32
C THR A 769 -24.81 5.77 -8.57
N SER A 770 -24.34 4.52 -8.62
CA SER A 770 -24.63 3.61 -9.72
C SER A 770 -24.74 2.18 -9.20
N ARG A 771 -25.71 1.41 -9.71
CA ARG A 771 -25.87 -0.04 -9.43
C ARG A 771 -24.65 -0.87 -9.86
N TYR A 772 -23.81 -0.36 -10.76
CA TYR A 772 -22.58 -1.01 -11.20
C TYR A 772 -21.35 -0.56 -10.39
N LEU A 773 -21.53 0.32 -9.40
CA LEU A 773 -20.50 0.79 -8.47
C LEU A 773 -20.98 0.63 -7.03
N LEU A 774 -21.21 -0.61 -6.62
CA LEU A 774 -21.85 -0.96 -5.33
C LEU A 774 -21.16 -0.39 -4.10
N GLY A 775 -19.84 -0.18 -4.16
CA GLY A 775 -19.03 0.41 -3.09
C GLY A 775 -18.81 1.91 -3.17
N GLN A 776 -19.48 2.63 -4.08
CA GLN A 776 -19.45 4.09 -4.13
C GLN A 776 -20.63 4.66 -3.31
N PRO A 777 -20.40 5.25 -2.12
CA PRO A 777 -21.49 5.89 -1.39
C PRO A 777 -22.01 7.10 -2.16
N GLY A 778 -23.27 7.47 -1.88
CA GLY A 778 -23.82 8.77 -2.23
C GLY A 778 -23.12 9.92 -1.50
N ARG A 779 -23.81 11.03 -1.30
CA ARG A 779 -23.28 12.19 -0.57
C ARG A 779 -23.04 11.83 0.90
N VAL A 780 -21.82 12.06 1.37
CA VAL A 780 -21.42 11.86 2.77
C VAL A 780 -20.96 13.19 3.34
N ILE A 781 -21.59 13.63 4.43
CA ILE A 781 -21.20 14.83 5.17
C ILE A 781 -20.76 14.41 6.57
N MET A 782 -19.59 14.88 7.01
CA MET A 782 -19.04 14.60 8.33
C MET A 782 -18.57 15.89 8.99
N GLY A 783 -18.78 15.96 10.31
CA GLY A 783 -18.17 16.95 11.18
C GLY A 783 -17.20 16.26 12.11
N GLY A 784 -16.10 16.92 12.45
CA GLY A 784 -15.13 16.36 13.38
C GLY A 784 -14.35 17.39 14.16
N VAL A 785 -13.77 16.89 15.23
CA VAL A 785 -12.88 17.63 16.11
C VAL A 785 -11.63 16.80 16.35
N SER A 786 -10.48 17.46 16.34
CA SER A 786 -9.23 16.85 16.81
C SER A 786 -8.56 17.78 17.81
N TYR A 787 -8.03 17.18 18.87
CA TYR A 787 -7.26 17.89 19.87
C TYR A 787 -5.88 17.25 20.00
N ARG A 788 -4.84 18.07 20.04
CA ARG A 788 -3.45 17.66 20.20
C ARG A 788 -2.91 18.13 21.54
N TRP A 789 -2.55 17.19 22.40
CA TRP A 789 -1.80 17.44 23.62
C TRP A 789 -0.31 17.48 23.32
N ILE A 790 0.30 18.59 23.74
CA ILE A 790 1.72 18.94 23.63
C ILE A 790 2.24 18.87 22.19
N LYS A 791 2.19 20.03 21.54
CA LYS A 791 3.11 20.45 20.50
C LYS A 791 3.46 21.90 20.79
N GLU A 792 4.67 22.13 21.28
CA GLU A 792 5.40 23.40 21.18
C GLU A 792 6.73 23.12 20.47
#